data_AF-A0A0J6XPH7-F1
#
_entry.id   AF-A0A0J6XPH7-F1
#
_cell.length_a   1.000
_cell.length_b   1.000
_cell.length_c   1.000
_cell.angle_alpha   90.00
_cell.angle_beta   90.00
_cell.angle_gamma   90.00
#
_symmetry.space_group_name_H-M   'P 1'
#
loop_
_entity.id
_entity.type
_entity.pdbx_description
1 polymer ?
#
loop_
_entity_poly.entity_id
_entity_poly.type
_entity_poly.pdbx_seq_one_letter_code
_entity_poly.pdbx_strand_id
1 'polypeptide(L)'
;PAGPPPALPPRPAKAPPPPAHAPRAGAGGEAPAPSPFAAWLRTPRPAAEPGVWRYGHTPARPKPAGSDRSVLTRVVIAFLVYFVCWRLFVAGELPFLGAPLYFFTPAGWWTDGLTRAPVDHRGMAALELYELLGTVGMFLAFAKVGGWRAAFDRLVAARGPWYRALGAAAAALVVVLLIENQTLPVYPLAFGHLPYAQLGSTAASVITYVLYAVVYLPLILVFGRLGGWAELAAGLLSPAAPPAPAPGGAAEPGGPEDPVGWPQLRAAGLGESADRLAADAEAGRMNDVDLARIRRAWETVVVDPSRRNAFDQAVRAKGAAACGHPSGARDLPVRTASHDLAVGQVRLGRVTDAEPNPYERRGTWFAMDPQVLGTSVLAVGPSGAGKTSLLVRPVVESLALQALAGQAAVIVVGAAGSPLGPDDAYDIVVRPGDPASVHDLDLYGGTTDPDEAASLLADAFVGDAPGGDVRRAATALAQLLGPFRAAYGRFPTIAELRALLDQMPDALAELRRELESAGHEAMLRELDARVRQHSAHGDPGAVLADRVALLDRPAFHGFFDSAAGGRPFSMRALEHPIRVRIDLPERGHPDASRLLARLLLVQFNACAATRADRSLFAFLALDDASHTLTPDVVRAVQRLRTANAGVLLALRTLDDVPEALRTPLLGAVGCRIAFSGVTTWDGKRFADAWGTELVETRDVTSRTVYADQPFTRAVHAVRKLITGKAVTTDAVTVRQVERERWSASALANTVPPGHAVLSLTSVKGERAAPLLVRLVSAG
;
A
#
# COMPACT_ATOMS: atom_id res chain seq x y z
N PRO A 1 12.04 -36.13 -25.17
CA PRO A 1 11.64 -36.73 -23.88
C PRO A 1 11.78 -35.73 -22.72
N ALA A 2 10.69 -35.46 -22.00
CA ALA A 2 10.74 -34.67 -20.76
C ALA A 2 11.62 -35.43 -19.74
N GLY A 3 12.59 -34.74 -19.14
CA GLY A 3 13.44 -35.31 -18.10
C GLY A 3 12.63 -35.74 -16.86
N PRO A 4 13.24 -36.50 -15.93
CA PRO A 4 12.57 -36.90 -14.70
C PRO A 4 12.14 -35.64 -13.93
N PRO A 5 10.93 -35.64 -13.32
CA PRO A 5 10.46 -34.51 -12.52
C PRO A 5 11.43 -34.24 -11.37
N PRO A 6 11.61 -32.97 -10.96
CA PRO A 6 12.47 -32.63 -9.84
C PRO A 6 12.05 -33.43 -8.59
N ALA A 7 13.04 -33.98 -7.89
CA ALA A 7 12.82 -34.82 -6.72
C ALA A 7 12.24 -34.00 -5.56
N LEU A 8 10.91 -33.98 -5.44
CA LEU A 8 10.22 -33.44 -4.28
C LEU A 8 10.55 -34.28 -3.04
N PRO A 9 10.67 -33.67 -1.85
CA PRO A 9 10.94 -34.41 -0.63
C PRO A 9 9.84 -35.47 -0.36
N PRO A 10 10.19 -36.64 0.21
CA PRO A 10 9.23 -37.68 0.53
C PRO A 10 8.19 -37.18 1.54
N ARG A 11 6.90 -37.47 1.28
CA ARG A 11 5.78 -37.16 2.17
C ARG A 11 5.98 -37.85 3.53
N PRO A 12 5.87 -37.15 4.68
CA PRO A 12 5.96 -37.79 5.99
C PRO A 12 4.74 -38.69 6.25
N ALA A 13 4.98 -39.86 6.86
CA ALA A 13 3.97 -40.88 7.17
C ALA A 13 3.16 -40.63 8.46
N LYS A 14 3.49 -39.58 9.24
CA LYS A 14 2.84 -39.26 10.52
C LYS A 14 1.77 -38.18 10.35
N ALA A 15 0.73 -38.22 11.19
CA ALA A 15 -0.27 -37.16 11.27
C ALA A 15 0.41 -35.81 11.60
N PRO A 16 0.00 -34.71 10.94
CA PRO A 16 0.66 -33.42 11.11
C PRO A 16 0.50 -32.90 12.55
N PRO A 17 1.53 -32.29 13.14
CA PRO A 17 1.46 -31.76 14.50
C PRO A 17 0.42 -30.61 14.60
N PRO A 18 -0.12 -30.34 15.80
CA PRO A 18 -0.95 -29.16 16.03
C PRO A 18 -0.16 -27.88 15.75
N PRO A 19 -0.81 -26.78 15.33
CA PRO A 19 -0.14 -25.51 15.09
C PRO A 19 0.44 -24.96 16.40
N ALA A 20 1.68 -24.47 16.35
CA ALA A 20 2.39 -23.99 17.53
C ALA A 20 1.95 -22.58 17.96
N HIS A 21 1.44 -21.76 17.03
CA HIS A 21 1.07 -20.37 17.30
C HIS A 21 -0.40 -20.10 16.92
N ALA A 22 -1.14 -19.48 17.84
CA ALA A 22 -2.36 -18.76 17.52
C ALA A 22 -2.00 -17.35 17.02
N PRO A 23 -2.75 -16.76 16.06
CA PRO A 23 -2.52 -15.37 15.69
C PRO A 23 -2.69 -14.47 16.91
N ARG A 24 -1.70 -13.61 17.17
CA ARG A 24 -1.75 -12.64 18.27
C ARG A 24 -2.84 -11.61 18.01
N ALA A 25 -3.92 -11.67 18.77
CA ALA A 25 -4.84 -10.54 18.91
C ALA A 25 -4.08 -9.39 19.59
N GLY A 26 -4.19 -8.17 19.05
CA GLY A 26 -3.64 -6.98 19.70
C GLY A 26 -4.23 -6.81 21.11
N ALA A 27 -3.39 -6.53 22.10
CA ALA A 27 -3.79 -6.38 23.49
C ALA A 27 -4.88 -5.30 23.66
N GLY A 28 -6.07 -5.72 24.05
CA GLY A 28 -7.18 -4.84 24.40
C GLY A 28 -8.43 -5.61 24.82
N GLY A 29 -8.69 -5.67 26.13
CA GLY A 29 -10.02 -5.86 26.73
C GLY A 29 -10.44 -7.29 27.08
N GLU A 30 -10.54 -7.58 28.38
CA GLU A 30 -11.19 -8.76 28.96
C GLU A 30 -12.72 -8.74 28.74
N ALA A 31 -13.20 -9.74 27.99
CA ALA A 31 -14.59 -10.22 27.94
C ALA A 31 -14.51 -11.74 27.68
N PRO A 32 -15.53 -12.57 27.99
CA PRO A 32 -15.41 -14.02 27.97
C PRO A 32 -15.10 -14.48 26.55
N ALA A 33 -13.85 -14.90 26.32
CA ALA A 33 -13.23 -14.75 25.02
C ALA A 33 -13.72 -15.83 24.02
N PRO A 34 -14.30 -15.46 22.86
CA PRO A 34 -14.27 -16.35 21.70
C PRO A 34 -12.82 -16.72 21.38
N SER A 35 -12.59 -17.85 20.70
CA SER A 35 -11.22 -18.27 20.35
C SER A 35 -10.42 -17.09 19.78
N PRO A 36 -9.14 -16.88 20.18
CA PRO A 36 -8.35 -15.73 19.72
C PRO A 36 -8.31 -15.62 18.20
N PHE A 37 -8.34 -16.77 17.52
CA PHE A 37 -8.44 -16.87 16.07
C PHE A 37 -9.78 -16.33 15.52
N ALA A 38 -10.92 -16.69 16.12
CA ALA A 38 -12.23 -16.19 15.70
C ALA A 38 -12.34 -14.67 15.87
N ALA A 39 -11.82 -14.11 16.97
CA ALA A 39 -11.74 -12.67 17.16
C ALA A 39 -10.86 -11.98 16.10
N TRP A 40 -9.69 -12.55 15.80
CA TRP A 40 -8.81 -12.06 14.73
C TRP A 40 -9.49 -12.14 13.34
N LEU A 41 -10.27 -13.18 13.07
CA LEU A 41 -10.94 -13.36 11.78
C LEU A 41 -12.06 -12.33 11.57
N ARG A 42 -12.82 -12.01 12.62
CA ARG A 42 -13.91 -11.01 12.59
C ARG A 42 -13.42 -9.55 12.58
N THR A 43 -12.16 -9.30 12.90
CA THR A 43 -11.60 -7.94 12.93
C THR A 43 -11.64 -7.31 11.53
N PRO A 44 -12.19 -6.10 11.35
CA PRO A 44 -12.27 -5.43 10.06
C PRO A 44 -10.91 -5.19 9.40
N ARG A 45 -10.87 -5.28 8.07
CA ARG A 45 -9.69 -5.04 7.22
C ARG A 45 -10.07 -4.14 6.03
N PRO A 46 -10.35 -2.84 6.26
CA PRO A 46 -10.75 -1.95 5.17
C PRO A 46 -9.66 -1.86 4.09
N ALA A 47 -10.09 -1.65 2.86
CA ALA A 47 -9.16 -1.31 1.78
C ALA A 47 -8.45 0.01 2.13
N ALA A 48 -7.13 0.00 1.95
CA ALA A 48 -6.26 1.13 2.28
C ALA A 48 -5.11 1.20 1.29
N GLU A 49 -4.46 2.37 1.23
CA GLU A 49 -3.30 2.63 0.40
C GLU A 49 -2.14 1.64 0.66
N PRO A 50 -1.22 1.48 -0.31
CA PRO A 50 0.00 0.70 -0.11
C PRO A 50 0.76 1.15 1.14
N GLY A 51 1.25 0.16 1.90
CA GLY A 51 2.01 0.40 3.12
C GLY A 51 1.17 0.53 4.39
N VAL A 52 -0.17 0.48 4.33
CA VAL A 52 -1.02 0.50 5.52
C VAL A 52 -1.31 -0.92 6.01
N TRP A 53 -1.02 -1.19 7.28
CA TRP A 53 -1.46 -2.41 7.94
C TRP A 53 -2.98 -2.37 8.16
N ARG A 54 -3.71 -3.32 7.56
CA ARG A 54 -5.18 -3.27 7.46
C ARG A 54 -5.91 -3.84 8.68
N TYR A 55 -5.31 -4.77 9.41
CA TYR A 55 -5.94 -5.39 10.57
C TYR A 55 -6.29 -4.34 11.63
N GLY A 56 -7.59 -4.11 11.83
CA GLY A 56 -8.12 -3.12 12.77
C GLY A 56 -7.82 -1.67 12.36
N HIS A 57 -7.53 -1.42 11.09
CA HIS A 57 -7.24 -0.06 10.61
C HIS A 57 -8.50 0.81 10.59
N THR A 58 -8.41 2.00 11.18
CA THR A 58 -9.43 3.03 11.08
C THR A 58 -8.91 4.19 10.22
N PRO A 59 -9.56 4.52 9.09
CA PRO A 59 -9.16 5.64 8.25
C PRO A 59 -9.06 6.94 9.04
N ALA A 60 -8.00 7.72 8.81
CA ALA A 60 -7.80 8.99 9.49
C ALA A 60 -8.89 10.00 9.07
N ARG A 61 -9.32 10.85 10.01
CA ARG A 61 -10.22 11.96 9.71
C ARG A 61 -9.49 13.02 8.88
N PRO A 62 -10.15 13.67 7.90
CA PRO A 62 -9.52 14.69 7.07
C PRO A 62 -8.95 15.84 7.91
N LYS A 63 -7.84 16.42 7.45
CA LYS A 63 -7.13 17.50 8.14
C LYS A 63 -8.09 18.65 8.49
N PRO A 64 -8.15 19.11 9.75
CA PRO A 64 -9.02 20.22 10.13
C PRO A 64 -8.59 21.50 9.39
N ALA A 65 -9.52 22.12 8.66
CA ALA A 65 -9.26 23.35 7.92
C ALA A 65 -9.14 24.55 8.89
N GLY A 66 -7.92 25.01 9.16
CA GLY A 66 -7.64 26.21 9.96
C GLY A 66 -7.88 26.07 11.47
N SER A 67 -7.46 27.07 12.25
CA SER A 67 -7.70 27.13 13.69
C SER A 67 -9.15 27.54 14.00
N ASP A 68 -9.67 27.17 15.16
CA ASP A 68 -11.05 27.51 15.56
C ASP A 68 -11.30 29.03 15.56
N ARG A 69 -10.25 29.80 15.86
CA ARG A 69 -10.27 31.27 15.77
C ARG A 69 -10.50 31.76 14.34
N SER A 70 -9.83 31.18 13.34
CA SER A 70 -9.98 31.65 11.95
C SER A 70 -11.35 31.32 11.37
N VAL A 71 -11.96 30.20 11.79
CA VAL A 71 -13.35 29.84 11.42
C VAL A 71 -14.33 30.84 12.03
N LEU A 72 -14.21 31.14 13.33
CA LEU A 72 -15.08 32.11 14.01
C LEU A 72 -14.95 33.51 13.38
N THR A 73 -13.71 33.96 13.12
CA THR A 73 -13.46 35.25 12.48
C THR A 73 -14.14 35.34 11.10
N ARG A 74 -14.09 34.27 10.29
CA ARG A 74 -14.76 34.25 8.98
C ARG A 74 -16.28 34.39 9.10
N VAL A 75 -16.89 33.71 10.08
CA VAL A 75 -18.33 33.81 10.35
C VAL A 75 -18.71 35.24 10.76
N VAL A 76 -17.98 35.83 11.70
CA VAL A 76 -18.24 37.19 12.21
C VAL A 76 -18.09 38.23 11.10
N ILE A 77 -17.05 38.16 10.27
CA ILE A 77 -16.87 39.07 9.13
C ILE A 77 -18.04 38.94 8.15
N ALA A 78 -18.41 37.71 7.78
CA ALA A 78 -19.53 37.47 6.87
C ALA A 78 -20.85 38.03 7.44
N PHE A 79 -21.07 37.91 8.76
CA PHE A 79 -22.24 38.50 9.43
C PHE A 79 -22.22 40.03 9.40
N LEU A 80 -21.08 40.66 9.69
CA LEU A 80 -20.95 42.12 9.66
C LEU A 80 -21.20 42.68 8.25
N VAL A 81 -20.64 42.03 7.22
CA VAL A 81 -20.86 42.43 5.83
C VAL A 81 -22.33 42.23 5.44
N TYR A 82 -22.92 41.07 5.79
CA TYR A 82 -24.36 40.84 5.61
C TYR A 82 -25.20 41.94 6.27
N PHE A 83 -24.90 42.30 7.52
CA PHE A 83 -25.67 43.29 8.26
C PHE A 83 -25.61 44.67 7.60
N VAL A 84 -24.44 45.10 7.11
CA VAL A 84 -24.30 46.36 6.37
C VAL A 84 -25.08 46.31 5.06
N CYS A 85 -24.91 45.24 4.25
CA CYS A 85 -25.64 45.07 2.99
C CYS A 85 -27.17 45.01 3.21
N TRP A 86 -27.62 44.33 4.26
CA TRP A 86 -29.02 44.23 4.66
C TRP A 86 -29.60 45.57 5.07
N ARG A 87 -28.87 46.35 5.88
CA ARG A 87 -29.31 47.70 6.26
C ARG A 87 -29.43 48.63 5.05
N LEU A 88 -28.50 48.54 4.11
CA LEU A 88 -28.58 49.31 2.85
C LEU A 88 -29.72 48.84 1.94
N PHE A 89 -30.02 47.54 1.92
CA PHE A 89 -31.14 46.98 1.17
C PHE A 89 -32.49 47.45 1.72
N VAL A 90 -32.71 47.33 3.04
CA VAL A 90 -33.95 47.76 3.70
C VAL A 90 -34.12 49.29 3.65
N ALA A 91 -33.03 50.06 3.67
CA ALA A 91 -33.09 51.51 3.53
C ALA A 91 -33.44 51.99 2.09
N GLY A 92 -33.50 51.08 1.11
CA GLY A 92 -33.77 51.44 -0.29
C GLY A 92 -32.59 52.07 -1.03
N GLU A 93 -31.40 52.10 -0.43
CA GLU A 93 -30.18 52.72 -0.96
C GLU A 93 -29.48 51.88 -2.06
N LEU A 94 -30.04 50.71 -2.38
CA LEU A 94 -29.55 49.79 -3.41
C LEU A 94 -30.56 49.67 -4.56
N PRO A 95 -30.65 50.67 -5.46
CA PRO A 95 -31.71 50.76 -6.47
C PRO A 95 -31.73 49.57 -7.45
N PHE A 96 -30.58 48.94 -7.71
CA PHE A 96 -30.49 47.74 -8.55
C PHE A 96 -31.16 46.51 -7.93
N LEU A 97 -31.18 46.40 -6.60
CA LEU A 97 -31.85 45.30 -5.89
C LEU A 97 -33.36 45.51 -5.85
N GLY A 98 -33.89 46.72 -6.03
CA GLY A 98 -35.35 46.95 -6.08
C GLY A 98 -35.96 46.67 -7.46
N ALA A 99 -35.16 46.65 -8.53
CA ALA A 99 -35.65 46.56 -9.91
C ALA A 99 -36.54 45.33 -10.22
N PRO A 100 -36.26 44.11 -9.72
CA PRO A 100 -37.10 42.94 -9.97
C PRO A 100 -38.53 43.11 -9.44
N LEU A 101 -38.70 43.68 -8.25
CA LEU A 101 -40.00 43.92 -7.64
C LEU A 101 -40.88 44.77 -8.57
N TYR A 102 -40.33 45.85 -9.09
CA TYR A 102 -41.04 46.78 -9.97
C TYR A 102 -41.25 46.24 -11.39
N PHE A 103 -40.47 45.26 -11.82
CA PHE A 103 -40.63 44.62 -13.13
C PHE A 103 -41.75 43.58 -13.11
N PHE A 104 -41.90 42.83 -12.02
CA PHE A 104 -42.89 41.75 -11.90
C PHE A 104 -44.23 42.18 -11.30
N THR A 105 -44.40 43.46 -10.92
CA THR A 105 -45.66 43.98 -10.35
C THR A 105 -46.29 45.07 -11.25
N PRO A 106 -47.63 45.20 -11.29
CA PRO A 106 -48.30 46.23 -12.08
C PRO A 106 -47.89 47.65 -11.69
N ALA A 107 -47.70 48.52 -12.68
CA ALA A 107 -47.28 49.91 -12.45
C ALA A 107 -48.24 50.69 -11.54
N GLY A 108 -49.55 50.42 -11.63
CA GLY A 108 -50.58 51.08 -10.80
C GLY A 108 -50.55 50.74 -9.30
N TRP A 109 -49.64 49.87 -8.85
CA TRP A 109 -49.45 49.60 -7.41
C TRP A 109 -48.46 50.57 -6.76
N TRP A 110 -47.79 51.40 -7.56
CA TRP A 110 -46.67 52.25 -7.14
C TRP A 110 -46.90 53.71 -7.53
N THR A 111 -46.35 54.66 -6.76
CA THR A 111 -46.36 56.09 -7.10
C THR A 111 -45.38 56.41 -8.23
N ASP A 112 -45.72 57.38 -9.08
CA ASP A 112 -44.82 57.88 -10.12
C ASP A 112 -43.68 58.73 -9.50
N GLY A 113 -42.43 58.26 -9.61
CA GLY A 113 -41.24 58.93 -9.06
C GLY A 113 -39.96 58.09 -9.12
N LEU A 114 -38.82 58.69 -8.73
CA LEU A 114 -37.51 58.00 -8.61
C LEU A 114 -37.48 56.99 -7.44
N THR A 115 -38.19 57.31 -6.36
CA THR A 115 -38.48 56.40 -5.23
C THR A 115 -39.96 56.01 -5.30
N ARG A 116 -40.24 54.76 -5.67
CA ARG A 116 -41.60 54.23 -5.83
C ARG A 116 -42.15 53.78 -4.47
N ALA A 117 -43.19 54.45 -3.98
CA ALA A 117 -43.91 54.05 -2.76
C ALA A 117 -45.19 53.28 -3.13
N PRO A 118 -45.66 52.34 -2.30
CA PRO A 118 -46.88 51.58 -2.55
C PRO A 118 -48.14 52.45 -2.38
N VAL A 119 -49.09 52.32 -3.30
CA VAL A 119 -50.34 53.11 -3.32
C VAL A 119 -51.46 52.42 -2.52
N ASP A 120 -51.53 51.09 -2.62
CA ASP A 120 -52.57 50.25 -2.01
C ASP A 120 -51.97 49.11 -1.18
N HIS A 121 -52.82 48.41 -0.40
CA HIS A 121 -52.45 47.18 0.34
C HIS A 121 -51.74 46.13 -0.52
N ARG A 122 -52.06 46.06 -1.83
CA ARG A 122 -51.41 45.14 -2.79
C ARG A 122 -49.94 45.49 -3.05
N GLY A 123 -49.63 46.78 -3.17
CA GLY A 123 -48.26 47.27 -3.31
C GLY A 123 -47.46 47.07 -2.03
N MET A 124 -48.09 47.31 -0.86
CA MET A 124 -47.49 47.05 0.45
C MET A 124 -47.15 45.56 0.64
N ALA A 125 -48.09 44.66 0.34
CA ALA A 125 -47.86 43.22 0.44
C ALA A 125 -46.73 42.73 -0.49
N ALA A 126 -46.64 43.29 -1.70
CA ALA A 126 -45.58 42.96 -2.63
C ALA A 126 -44.20 43.44 -2.15
N LEU A 127 -44.12 44.63 -1.55
CA LEU A 127 -42.89 45.16 -0.95
C LEU A 127 -42.43 44.31 0.23
N GLU A 128 -43.33 44.01 1.17
CA GLU A 128 -43.03 43.20 2.36
C GLU A 128 -42.58 41.78 1.99
N LEU A 129 -43.23 41.15 1.00
CA LEU A 129 -42.81 39.85 0.48
C LEU A 129 -41.41 39.91 -0.16
N TYR A 130 -41.12 40.98 -0.90
CA TYR A 130 -39.83 41.16 -1.55
C TYR A 130 -38.69 41.42 -0.56
N GLU A 131 -38.94 42.26 0.45
CA GLU A 131 -38.00 42.50 1.54
C GLU A 131 -37.71 41.22 2.33
N LEU A 132 -38.74 40.40 2.58
CA LEU A 132 -38.59 39.11 3.22
C LEU A 132 -37.72 38.16 2.37
N LEU A 133 -38.05 38.00 1.08
CA LEU A 133 -37.31 37.13 0.17
C LEU A 133 -35.86 37.61 -0.04
N GLY A 134 -35.64 38.92 -0.18
CA GLY A 134 -34.33 39.52 -0.32
C GLY A 134 -33.48 39.35 0.94
N THR A 135 -34.07 39.55 2.12
CA THR A 135 -33.41 39.34 3.41
C THR A 135 -33.00 37.88 3.60
N VAL A 136 -33.92 36.93 3.37
CA VAL A 136 -33.66 35.49 3.48
C VAL A 136 -32.61 35.04 2.45
N GLY A 137 -32.75 35.48 1.19
CA GLY A 137 -31.82 35.14 0.11
C GLY A 137 -30.40 35.63 0.38
N MET A 138 -30.26 36.88 0.83
CA MET A 138 -28.96 37.47 1.17
C MET A 138 -28.35 36.79 2.39
N PHE A 139 -29.14 36.48 3.42
CA PHE A 139 -28.67 35.72 4.58
C PHE A 139 -28.10 34.35 4.17
N LEU A 140 -28.82 33.59 3.33
CA LEU A 140 -28.37 32.29 2.86
C LEU A 140 -27.08 32.38 2.01
N ALA A 141 -26.95 33.40 1.16
CA ALA A 141 -25.75 33.62 0.36
C ALA A 141 -24.52 33.89 1.25
N PHE A 142 -24.64 34.79 2.23
CA PHE A 142 -23.55 35.11 3.16
C PHE A 142 -23.26 33.97 4.15
N ALA A 143 -24.27 33.21 4.58
CA ALA A 143 -24.07 32.02 5.40
C ALA A 143 -23.29 30.92 4.64
N LYS A 144 -23.52 30.79 3.32
CA LYS A 144 -22.77 29.89 2.45
C LYS A 144 -21.32 30.36 2.26
N VAL A 145 -21.09 31.64 1.96
CA VAL A 145 -19.74 32.22 1.78
C VAL A 145 -18.94 32.18 3.09
N GLY A 146 -19.58 32.48 4.22
CA GLY A 146 -18.95 32.45 5.54
C GLY A 146 -18.73 31.05 6.10
N GLY A 147 -19.31 30.01 5.50
CA GLY A 147 -19.20 28.62 5.97
C GLY A 147 -19.89 28.38 7.32
N TRP A 148 -21.00 29.05 7.61
CA TRP A 148 -21.62 29.06 8.95
C TRP A 148 -22.10 27.68 9.40
N ARG A 149 -22.53 26.84 8.46
CA ARG A 149 -22.89 25.44 8.75
C ARG A 149 -21.70 24.64 9.25
N ALA A 150 -20.56 24.73 8.57
CA ALA A 150 -19.33 24.07 9.01
C ALA A 150 -18.83 24.60 10.36
N ALA A 151 -19.03 25.91 10.62
CA ALA A 151 -18.73 26.50 11.91
C ALA A 151 -19.65 26.01 13.03
N PHE A 152 -20.96 25.89 12.77
CA PHE A 152 -21.92 25.33 13.72
C PHE A 152 -21.58 23.87 14.05
N ASP A 153 -21.31 23.06 13.03
CA ASP A 153 -20.96 21.65 13.20
C ASP A 153 -19.67 21.49 14.03
N ARG A 154 -18.66 22.35 13.78
CA ARG A 154 -17.36 22.28 14.43
C ARG A 154 -17.32 22.88 15.84
N LEU A 155 -17.95 24.04 16.06
CA LEU A 155 -17.85 24.78 17.31
C LEU A 155 -18.93 24.38 18.32
N VAL A 156 -20.10 23.98 17.84
CA VAL A 156 -21.27 23.69 18.66
C VAL A 156 -21.60 22.20 18.64
N ALA A 157 -21.86 21.63 17.46
CA ALA A 157 -22.33 20.24 17.38
C ALA A 157 -21.26 19.22 17.79
N ALA A 158 -19.98 19.49 17.55
CA ALA A 158 -18.87 18.63 17.95
C ALA A 158 -18.74 18.44 19.47
N ARG A 159 -19.35 19.31 20.29
CA ARG A 159 -19.34 19.21 21.75
C ARG A 159 -20.35 18.20 22.30
N GLY A 160 -21.25 17.69 21.44
CA GLY A 160 -22.20 16.65 21.79
C GLY A 160 -23.63 16.95 21.29
N PRO A 161 -24.51 15.94 21.33
CA PRO A 161 -25.87 16.05 20.81
C PRO A 161 -26.69 17.14 21.51
N TRP A 162 -26.53 17.30 22.82
CA TRP A 162 -27.20 18.35 23.60
C TRP A 162 -26.78 19.77 23.19
N TYR A 163 -25.50 20.00 22.91
CA TYR A 163 -25.03 21.30 22.43
C TYR A 163 -25.56 21.62 21.04
N ARG A 164 -25.67 20.61 20.16
CA ARG A 164 -26.31 20.76 18.85
C ARG A 164 -27.78 21.17 18.99
N ALA A 165 -28.52 20.51 19.88
CA ALA A 165 -29.92 20.82 20.13
C ALA A 165 -30.12 22.23 20.72
N LEU A 166 -29.33 22.59 21.73
CA LEU A 166 -29.34 23.93 22.34
C LEU A 166 -28.94 25.02 21.36
N GLY A 167 -27.91 24.78 20.53
CA GLY A 167 -27.48 25.72 19.51
C GLY A 167 -28.56 25.96 18.46
N ALA A 168 -29.26 24.91 18.02
CA ALA A 168 -30.40 25.05 17.12
C ALA A 168 -31.58 25.77 17.78
N ALA A 169 -31.85 25.52 19.07
CA ALA A 169 -32.90 26.20 19.83
C ALA A 169 -32.61 27.70 20.01
N ALA A 170 -31.37 28.05 20.34
CA ALA A 170 -30.94 29.45 20.45
C ALA A 170 -31.07 30.18 19.10
N ALA A 171 -30.68 29.53 18.00
CA ALA A 171 -30.85 30.10 16.67
C ALA A 171 -32.32 30.26 16.28
N ALA A 172 -33.18 29.30 16.62
CA ALA A 172 -34.63 29.41 16.44
C ALA A 172 -35.20 30.59 17.25
N LEU A 173 -34.80 30.73 18.52
CA LEU A 173 -35.23 31.85 19.37
C LEU A 173 -34.83 33.20 18.77
N VAL A 174 -33.62 33.33 18.23
CA VAL A 174 -33.20 34.56 17.55
C VAL A 174 -34.11 34.86 16.35
N VAL A 175 -34.46 33.86 15.53
CA VAL A 175 -35.39 34.08 14.41
C VAL A 175 -36.79 34.48 14.89
N VAL A 176 -37.29 33.86 15.96
CA VAL A 176 -38.56 34.28 16.59
C VAL A 176 -38.48 35.73 17.05
N LEU A 177 -37.42 36.12 17.74
CA LEU A 177 -37.23 37.50 18.20
C LEU A 177 -37.12 38.50 17.04
N LEU A 178 -36.55 38.10 15.91
CA LEU A 178 -36.49 38.93 14.70
C LEU A 178 -37.88 39.12 14.06
N ILE A 179 -38.71 38.06 14.09
CA ILE A 179 -40.11 38.11 13.65
C ILE A 179 -40.92 39.03 14.58
N GLU A 180 -40.87 38.80 15.90
CA GLU A 180 -41.57 39.59 16.93
C GLU A 180 -41.23 41.08 16.90
N ASN A 181 -39.94 41.42 16.76
CA ASN A 181 -39.50 42.82 16.68
C ASN A 181 -39.76 43.48 15.31
N GLN A 182 -40.50 42.82 14.41
CA GLN A 182 -40.81 43.29 13.06
C GLN A 182 -39.58 43.62 12.20
N THR A 183 -38.41 43.09 12.56
CA THR A 183 -37.19 43.23 11.74
C THR A 183 -37.26 42.36 10.48
N LEU A 184 -37.99 41.25 10.55
CA LEU A 184 -38.46 40.51 9.39
C LEU A 184 -39.94 40.87 9.18
N PRO A 185 -40.35 41.30 7.98
CA PRO A 185 -41.71 41.74 7.71
C PRO A 185 -42.69 40.56 7.58
N VAL A 186 -42.58 39.54 8.44
CA VAL A 186 -43.44 38.36 8.45
C VAL A 186 -44.80 38.67 9.06
N TYR A 187 -44.83 39.40 10.18
CA TYR A 187 -46.09 39.80 10.82
C TYR A 187 -46.91 40.78 9.95
N PRO A 188 -46.32 41.88 9.43
CA PRO A 188 -47.01 42.77 8.50
C PRO A 188 -47.57 42.02 7.29
N LEU A 189 -46.78 41.11 6.70
CA LEU A 189 -47.20 40.34 5.53
C LEU A 189 -48.32 39.33 5.83
N ALA A 190 -48.20 38.59 6.93
CA ALA A 190 -49.14 37.51 7.26
C ALA A 190 -50.44 38.03 7.85
N PHE A 191 -50.40 39.11 8.62
CA PHE A 191 -51.55 39.62 9.35
C PHE A 191 -52.06 40.96 8.82
N GLY A 192 -51.23 41.81 8.20
CA GLY A 192 -51.60 43.19 7.86
C GLY A 192 -52.62 43.36 6.74
N HIS A 193 -52.78 42.37 5.86
CA HIS A 193 -53.60 42.48 4.63
C HIS A 193 -54.97 41.80 4.71
N LEU A 194 -55.36 41.30 5.89
CA LEU A 194 -56.60 40.55 6.08
C LEU A 194 -57.76 41.46 6.49
N PRO A 195 -58.98 41.27 5.94
CA PRO A 195 -60.14 42.11 6.24
C PRO A 195 -60.79 41.72 7.58
N TYR A 196 -60.07 41.87 8.70
CA TYR A 196 -60.59 41.51 10.03
C TYR A 196 -61.90 42.21 10.40
N ALA A 197 -62.12 43.41 9.88
CA ALA A 197 -63.37 44.16 10.08
C ALA A 197 -64.60 43.50 9.43
N GLN A 198 -64.40 42.62 8.45
CA GLN A 198 -65.47 41.92 7.72
C GLN A 198 -65.65 40.47 8.20
N LEU A 199 -64.76 39.98 9.07
CA LEU A 199 -64.75 38.62 9.61
C LEU A 199 -65.43 38.60 10.99
N GLY A 200 -66.30 37.62 11.24
CA GLY A 200 -66.86 37.39 12.59
C GLY A 200 -65.77 37.00 13.60
N SER A 201 -65.99 37.27 14.90
CA SER A 201 -64.97 37.10 15.96
C SER A 201 -64.36 35.69 16.03
N THR A 202 -65.17 34.66 15.80
CA THR A 202 -64.73 33.26 15.77
C THR A 202 -63.89 32.94 14.54
N ALA A 203 -64.32 33.39 13.35
CA ALA A 203 -63.59 33.19 12.10
C ALA A 203 -62.24 33.93 12.11
N ALA A 204 -62.20 35.16 12.61
CA ALA A 204 -60.97 35.93 12.77
C ALA A 204 -59.97 35.20 13.68
N SER A 205 -60.42 34.68 14.83
CA SER A 205 -59.56 33.94 15.76
C SER A 205 -58.97 32.67 15.15
N VAL A 206 -59.78 31.87 14.43
CA VAL A 206 -59.30 30.66 13.75
C VAL A 206 -58.26 31.01 12.68
N ILE A 207 -58.50 32.03 11.87
CA ILE A 207 -57.56 32.49 10.84
C ILE A 207 -56.24 32.93 11.48
N THR A 208 -56.28 33.69 12.58
CA THR A 208 -55.08 34.12 13.31
C THR A 208 -54.28 32.93 13.82
N TYR A 209 -54.90 31.92 14.44
CA TYR A 209 -54.19 30.72 14.90
C TYR A 209 -53.61 29.88 13.76
N VAL A 210 -54.32 29.78 12.63
CA VAL A 210 -53.81 29.09 11.43
C VAL A 210 -52.58 29.82 10.87
N LEU A 211 -52.59 31.15 10.83
CA LEU A 211 -51.45 31.94 10.37
C LEU A 211 -50.25 31.81 11.31
N TYR A 212 -50.47 31.82 12.62
CA TYR A 212 -49.43 31.50 13.59
C TYR A 212 -48.80 30.12 13.34
N ALA A 213 -49.63 29.10 13.07
CA ALA A 213 -49.13 27.79 12.71
C ALA A 213 -48.32 27.81 11.40
N VAL A 214 -48.79 28.51 10.36
CA VAL A 214 -48.07 28.65 9.08
C VAL A 214 -46.71 29.34 9.25
N VAL A 215 -46.61 30.34 10.14
CA VAL A 215 -45.36 31.07 10.39
C VAL A 215 -44.37 30.24 11.22
N TYR A 216 -44.82 29.63 12.32
CA TYR A 216 -43.90 28.97 13.27
C TYR A 216 -43.64 27.49 12.99
N LEU A 217 -44.55 26.76 12.33
CA LEU A 217 -44.36 25.34 12.03
C LEU A 217 -43.12 25.06 11.16
N PRO A 218 -42.85 25.82 10.06
CA PRO A 218 -41.63 25.64 9.28
C PRO A 218 -40.36 25.88 10.10
N LEU A 219 -40.38 26.83 11.04
CA LEU A 219 -39.26 27.13 11.92
C LEU A 219 -38.95 25.93 12.82
N ILE A 220 -39.97 25.34 13.43
CA ILE A 220 -39.84 24.16 14.28
C ILE A 220 -39.28 22.97 13.47
N LEU A 221 -39.75 22.77 12.24
CA LEU A 221 -39.27 21.67 11.39
C LEU A 221 -37.81 21.85 10.96
N VAL A 222 -37.43 23.06 10.52
CA VAL A 222 -36.07 23.36 10.05
C VAL A 222 -35.06 23.27 11.20
N PHE A 223 -35.34 23.95 12.32
CA PHE A 223 -34.44 23.94 13.47
C PHE A 223 -34.48 22.62 14.24
N GLY A 224 -35.61 21.92 14.27
CA GLY A 224 -35.71 20.57 14.83
C GLY A 224 -34.86 19.55 14.05
N ARG A 225 -34.85 19.64 12.72
CA ARG A 225 -33.98 18.82 11.85
C ARG A 225 -32.51 19.20 11.99
N LEU A 226 -32.19 20.49 12.13
CA LEU A 226 -30.83 20.96 12.36
C LEU A 226 -30.28 20.47 13.72
N GLY A 227 -31.11 20.55 14.77
CA GLY A 227 -30.78 20.21 16.15
C GLY A 227 -30.82 18.71 16.50
N GLY A 228 -31.38 17.87 15.63
CA GLY A 228 -31.54 16.43 15.90
C GLY A 228 -32.51 16.13 17.05
N TRP A 229 -33.52 16.99 17.26
CA TRP A 229 -34.40 16.89 18.44
C TRP A 229 -35.20 15.58 18.48
N ALA A 230 -35.56 15.02 17.32
CA ALA A 230 -36.22 13.72 17.23
C ALA A 230 -35.35 12.56 17.72
N GLU A 231 -34.04 12.58 17.40
CA GLU A 231 -33.08 11.57 17.83
C GLU A 231 -32.79 11.66 19.34
N LEU A 232 -32.73 12.90 19.86
CA LEU A 232 -32.60 13.16 21.29
C LEU A 232 -33.84 12.73 22.09
N ALA A 233 -35.04 13.04 21.58
CA ALA A 233 -36.30 12.62 22.20
C ALA A 233 -36.44 11.09 22.18
N ALA A 234 -36.07 10.44 21.07
CA ALA A 234 -36.06 8.98 20.95
C ALA A 234 -35.09 8.32 21.95
N GLY A 235 -33.92 8.93 22.19
CA GLY A 235 -32.92 8.47 23.16
C GLY A 235 -33.32 8.67 24.64
N LEU A 236 -34.24 9.59 24.93
CA LEU A 236 -34.77 9.82 26.29
C LEU A 236 -35.99 8.96 26.62
N LEU A 237 -36.76 8.56 25.60
CA LEU A 237 -38.01 7.81 25.75
C LEU A 237 -37.84 6.28 25.63
N SER A 238 -36.67 5.78 25.19
CA SER A 238 -36.42 4.34 25.01
C SER A 238 -35.22 3.86 25.83
N PRO A 239 -35.32 2.76 26.61
CA PRO A 239 -34.15 2.08 27.13
C PRO A 239 -33.43 1.40 25.95
N ALA A 240 -32.26 1.93 25.60
CA ALA A 240 -31.22 1.35 24.75
C ALA A 240 -31.69 0.33 23.69
N ALA A 241 -32.25 0.82 22.58
CA ALA A 241 -32.19 0.07 21.33
C ALA A 241 -30.75 0.17 20.78
N PRO A 242 -30.12 -0.94 20.36
CA PRO A 242 -28.77 -0.89 19.84
C PRO A 242 -28.72 0.01 18.58
N PRO A 243 -27.66 0.82 18.43
CA PRO A 243 -27.52 1.72 17.29
C PRO A 243 -27.45 0.89 16.01
N ALA A 244 -28.17 1.33 14.98
CA ALA A 244 -28.06 0.77 13.63
C ALA A 244 -26.58 0.78 13.19
N PRO A 245 -26.09 -0.31 12.57
CA PRO A 245 -24.66 -0.47 12.31
C PRO A 245 -24.17 0.63 11.37
N ALA A 246 -23.15 1.35 11.82
CA ALA A 246 -22.36 2.21 10.95
C ALA A 246 -21.73 1.34 9.84
N PRO A 247 -21.57 1.86 8.60
CA PRO A 247 -20.85 1.14 7.55
C PRO A 247 -19.42 0.89 8.03
N GLY A 248 -19.10 -0.37 8.35
CA GLY A 248 -17.80 -0.80 8.88
C GLY A 248 -17.78 -1.41 10.28
N GLY A 249 -18.95 -1.66 10.91
CA GLY A 249 -19.04 -2.45 12.14
C GLY A 249 -18.44 -3.86 11.97
N ALA A 250 -17.78 -4.37 13.02
CA ALA A 250 -17.33 -5.75 13.06
C ALA A 250 -18.51 -6.70 12.81
N ALA A 251 -18.33 -7.75 12.00
CA ALA A 251 -19.39 -8.71 11.71
C ALA A 251 -19.96 -9.27 13.03
N GLU A 252 -21.29 -9.22 13.18
CA GLU A 252 -21.94 -9.76 14.38
C GLU A 252 -21.65 -11.27 14.48
N PRO A 253 -21.23 -11.77 15.67
CA PRO A 253 -20.97 -13.20 15.86
C PRO A 253 -22.20 -14.04 15.52
N GLY A 254 -22.04 -15.03 14.63
CA GLY A 254 -23.14 -15.92 14.23
C GLY A 254 -24.11 -15.36 13.17
N GLY A 255 -23.86 -14.15 12.63
CA GLY A 255 -24.60 -13.64 11.48
C GLY A 255 -24.32 -14.42 10.18
N PRO A 256 -25.17 -14.27 9.14
CA PRO A 256 -24.98 -14.96 7.86
C PRO A 256 -23.69 -14.57 7.11
N GLU A 257 -23.12 -13.41 7.44
CA GLU A 257 -21.85 -12.92 6.89
C GLU A 257 -20.65 -13.19 7.81
N ASP A 258 -20.81 -13.90 8.94
CA ASP A 258 -19.70 -14.19 9.87
C ASP A 258 -18.60 -14.98 9.15
N PRO A 259 -17.38 -14.43 9.00
CA PRO A 259 -16.30 -15.11 8.30
C PRO A 259 -15.87 -16.43 8.96
N VAL A 260 -16.15 -16.63 10.26
CA VAL A 260 -15.90 -17.90 10.98
C VAL A 260 -16.80 -19.02 10.46
N GLY A 261 -18.01 -18.69 10.00
CA GLY A 261 -19.00 -19.64 9.49
C GLY A 261 -18.77 -20.10 8.05
N TRP A 262 -17.69 -19.66 7.39
CA TRP A 262 -17.35 -19.95 5.99
C TRP A 262 -18.53 -19.81 5.01
N PRO A 263 -19.14 -18.61 4.91
CA PRO A 263 -20.36 -18.40 4.14
C PRO A 263 -20.20 -18.77 2.66
N GLN A 264 -19.00 -18.65 2.08
CA GLN A 264 -18.73 -19.05 0.70
C GLN A 264 -18.89 -20.56 0.48
N LEU A 265 -18.47 -21.39 1.45
CA LEU A 265 -18.64 -22.85 1.39
C LEU A 265 -20.10 -23.24 1.57
N ARG A 266 -20.82 -22.57 2.47
CA ARG A 266 -22.27 -22.78 2.67
C ARG A 266 -23.07 -22.42 1.42
N ALA A 267 -22.78 -21.27 0.80
CA ALA A 267 -23.40 -20.85 -0.45
C ALA A 267 -23.14 -21.86 -1.59
N ALA A 268 -21.98 -22.53 -1.56
CA ALA A 268 -21.67 -23.64 -2.46
C ALA A 268 -22.20 -24.99 -1.96
N GLY A 269 -23.16 -25.07 -1.04
CA GLY A 269 -23.76 -26.33 -0.59
C GLY A 269 -22.83 -27.26 0.19
N LEU A 270 -21.64 -26.81 0.61
CA LEU A 270 -20.69 -27.56 1.43
C LEU A 270 -20.87 -27.22 2.92
N GLY A 271 -22.11 -27.29 3.40
CA GLY A 271 -22.49 -26.92 4.77
C GLY A 271 -21.73 -27.72 5.84
N GLU A 272 -21.66 -29.04 5.70
CA GLU A 272 -20.97 -29.93 6.66
C GLU A 272 -19.47 -29.62 6.77
N SER A 273 -18.81 -29.32 5.65
CA SER A 273 -17.42 -28.88 5.63
C SER A 273 -17.24 -27.50 6.29
N ALA A 274 -18.17 -26.58 6.07
CA ALA A 274 -18.17 -25.28 6.75
C ALA A 274 -18.35 -25.43 8.26
N ASP A 275 -19.26 -26.29 8.72
CA ASP A 275 -19.50 -26.59 10.14
C ASP A 275 -18.27 -27.21 10.79
N ARG A 276 -17.60 -28.15 10.10
CA ARG A 276 -16.36 -28.76 10.57
C ARG A 276 -15.25 -27.73 10.78
N LEU A 277 -15.09 -26.80 9.84
CA LEU A 277 -14.07 -25.74 9.92
C LEU A 277 -14.41 -24.69 10.97
N ALA A 278 -15.69 -24.34 11.13
CA ALA A 278 -16.14 -23.44 12.20
C ALA A 278 -15.87 -24.05 13.58
N ALA A 279 -16.17 -25.35 13.77
CA ALA A 279 -15.88 -26.06 15.01
C ALA A 279 -14.37 -26.14 15.31
N ASP A 280 -13.51 -26.27 14.29
CA ASP A 280 -12.06 -26.23 14.45
C ASP A 280 -11.54 -24.83 14.80
N ALA A 281 -12.16 -23.78 14.23
CA ALA A 281 -11.84 -22.39 14.54
C ALA A 281 -12.22 -22.02 15.98
N GLU A 282 -13.41 -22.42 16.44
CA GLU A 282 -13.89 -22.20 17.81
C GLU A 282 -13.08 -23.00 18.84
N ALA A 283 -12.70 -24.23 18.50
CA ALA A 283 -11.87 -25.06 19.37
C ALA A 283 -10.37 -24.69 19.34
N GLY A 284 -9.97 -23.64 18.61
CA GLY A 284 -8.58 -23.19 18.53
C GLY A 284 -7.63 -24.16 17.81
N ARG A 285 -8.15 -25.09 17.00
CA ARG A 285 -7.35 -26.04 16.21
C ARG A 285 -6.91 -25.48 14.85
N MET A 286 -7.45 -24.33 14.45
CA MET A 286 -7.14 -23.63 13.21
C MET A 286 -6.28 -22.39 13.48
N ASN A 287 -5.24 -22.18 12.66
CA ASN A 287 -4.44 -20.96 12.65
C ASN A 287 -4.67 -20.13 11.36
N ASP A 288 -3.98 -19.00 11.27
CA ASP A 288 -3.99 -18.10 10.10
C ASP A 288 -3.45 -18.75 8.81
N VAL A 289 -2.46 -19.64 8.91
CA VAL A 289 -1.90 -20.40 7.79
C VAL A 289 -2.93 -21.38 7.24
N ASP A 290 -3.64 -22.10 8.10
CA ASP A 290 -4.69 -23.05 7.73
C ASP A 290 -5.85 -22.34 7.02
N LEU A 291 -6.26 -21.17 7.53
CA LEU A 291 -7.26 -20.33 6.87
C LEU A 291 -6.81 -19.94 5.46
N ALA A 292 -5.61 -19.41 5.33
CA ALA A 292 -5.06 -18.99 4.03
C ALA A 292 -4.96 -20.18 3.07
N ARG A 293 -4.53 -21.35 3.56
CA ARG A 293 -4.40 -22.59 2.79
C ARG A 293 -5.74 -23.10 2.28
N ILE A 294 -6.74 -23.15 3.15
CA ILE A 294 -8.08 -23.64 2.78
C ILE A 294 -8.75 -22.65 1.83
N ARG A 295 -8.61 -21.33 2.05
CA ARG A 295 -9.10 -20.31 1.11
C ARG A 295 -8.44 -20.47 -0.26
N ARG A 296 -7.12 -20.66 -0.30
CA ARG A 296 -6.39 -20.87 -1.56
C ARG A 296 -6.81 -22.16 -2.28
N ALA A 297 -7.02 -23.25 -1.54
CA ALA A 297 -7.54 -24.50 -2.09
C ALA A 297 -8.96 -24.31 -2.64
N TRP A 298 -9.81 -23.55 -1.94
CA TRP A 298 -11.15 -23.22 -2.40
C TRP A 298 -11.16 -22.36 -3.67
N GLU A 299 -10.32 -21.33 -3.75
CA GLU A 299 -10.14 -20.54 -4.97
C GLU A 299 -9.77 -21.41 -6.18
N THR A 300 -8.95 -22.44 -5.95
CA THR A 300 -8.57 -23.39 -7.00
C THR A 300 -9.76 -24.26 -7.43
N VAL A 301 -10.65 -24.65 -6.49
CA VAL A 301 -11.90 -25.37 -6.79
C VAL A 301 -12.89 -24.49 -7.57
N VAL A 302 -12.92 -23.18 -7.28
CA VAL A 302 -13.77 -22.23 -8.03
C VAL A 302 -13.32 -22.13 -9.49
N VAL A 303 -12.00 -22.15 -9.74
CA VAL A 303 -11.43 -22.15 -11.10
C VAL A 303 -11.60 -23.51 -11.80
N ASP A 304 -11.42 -24.62 -11.07
CA ASP A 304 -11.54 -25.99 -11.57
C ASP A 304 -12.54 -26.80 -10.70
N PRO A 305 -13.84 -26.81 -11.07
CA PRO A 305 -14.88 -27.48 -10.29
C PRO A 305 -14.70 -29.00 -10.14
N SER A 306 -13.86 -29.64 -10.97
CA SER A 306 -13.59 -31.09 -10.87
C SER A 306 -12.94 -31.47 -9.54
N ARG A 307 -12.23 -30.52 -8.90
CA ARG A 307 -11.53 -30.72 -7.62
C ARG A 307 -12.44 -30.65 -6.41
N ARG A 308 -13.71 -30.28 -6.58
CA ARG A 308 -14.66 -30.03 -5.49
C ARG A 308 -14.85 -31.23 -4.56
N ASN A 309 -15.02 -32.42 -5.11
CA ASN A 309 -15.22 -33.64 -4.32
C ASN A 309 -13.98 -33.99 -3.49
N ALA A 310 -12.79 -33.87 -4.08
CA ALA A 310 -11.54 -34.11 -3.38
C ALA A 310 -11.31 -33.10 -2.24
N PHE A 311 -11.66 -31.84 -2.46
CA PHE A 311 -11.62 -30.80 -1.43
C PHE A 311 -12.57 -31.10 -0.27
N ASP A 312 -13.85 -31.39 -0.56
CA ASP A 312 -14.85 -31.68 0.46
C ASP A 312 -14.46 -32.91 1.30
N GLN A 313 -14.03 -34.00 0.66
CA GLN A 313 -13.54 -35.18 1.36
C GLN A 313 -12.31 -34.89 2.24
N ALA A 314 -11.37 -34.09 1.75
CA ALA A 314 -10.18 -33.72 2.52
C ALA A 314 -10.53 -32.87 3.76
N VAL A 315 -11.44 -31.91 3.62
CA VAL A 315 -11.91 -31.05 4.73
C VAL A 315 -12.70 -31.86 5.76
N ARG A 316 -13.60 -32.75 5.34
CA ARG A 316 -14.33 -33.63 6.27
C ARG A 316 -13.39 -34.55 7.05
N ALA A 317 -12.39 -35.13 6.37
CA ALA A 317 -11.46 -36.07 7.00
C ALA A 317 -10.44 -35.38 7.93
N LYS A 318 -9.88 -34.24 7.53
CA LYS A 318 -8.74 -33.60 8.21
C LYS A 318 -9.06 -32.26 8.87
N GLY A 319 -10.26 -31.72 8.66
CA GLY A 319 -10.66 -30.40 9.19
C GLY A 319 -9.70 -29.30 8.76
N ALA A 320 -9.28 -28.47 9.71
CA ALA A 320 -8.31 -27.41 9.49
C ALA A 320 -6.97 -27.87 8.89
N ALA A 321 -6.57 -29.14 9.06
CA ALA A 321 -5.32 -29.69 8.51
C ALA A 321 -5.42 -30.15 7.04
N ALA A 322 -6.56 -29.94 6.38
CA ALA A 322 -6.75 -30.28 4.98
C ALA A 322 -5.84 -29.46 4.04
N CYS A 323 -5.64 -30.00 2.83
CA CYS A 323 -4.86 -29.36 1.75
C CYS A 323 -3.43 -28.95 2.15
N GLY A 324 -2.80 -29.71 3.06
CA GLY A 324 -1.49 -29.41 3.63
C GLY A 324 -0.33 -29.32 2.62
N HIS A 325 0.68 -28.52 2.98
CA HIS A 325 1.94 -28.39 2.25
C HIS A 325 2.71 -29.73 2.19
N PRO A 326 3.53 -30.02 1.14
CA PRO A 326 4.30 -31.25 1.04
C PRO A 326 5.20 -31.56 2.24
N SER A 327 5.74 -30.54 2.90
CA SER A 327 6.55 -30.70 4.12
C SER A 327 5.77 -31.19 5.34
N GLY A 328 4.42 -31.14 5.30
CA GLY A 328 3.56 -31.50 6.42
C GLY A 328 3.50 -30.46 7.56
N ALA A 329 4.30 -29.39 7.48
CA ALA A 329 4.28 -28.31 8.45
C ALA A 329 3.00 -27.46 8.31
N ARG A 330 2.41 -27.09 9.45
CA ARG A 330 1.23 -26.19 9.53
C ARG A 330 1.58 -24.78 9.99
N ASP A 331 2.83 -24.57 10.40
CA ASP A 331 3.35 -23.30 10.88
C ASP A 331 4.88 -23.28 10.79
N LEU A 332 5.47 -22.09 10.94
CA LEU A 332 6.91 -21.92 11.16
C LEU A 332 7.29 -22.20 12.62
N PRO A 333 8.52 -22.69 12.86
CA PRO A 333 9.04 -22.96 14.20
C PRO A 333 9.16 -21.70 15.06
N VAL A 334 9.53 -20.58 14.43
CA VAL A 334 9.67 -19.28 15.08
C VAL A 334 9.05 -18.20 14.21
N ARG A 335 8.23 -17.33 14.80
CA ARG A 335 7.72 -16.11 14.16
C ARG A 335 8.28 -14.87 14.88
N THR A 336 8.92 -13.98 14.15
CA THR A 336 9.58 -12.76 14.63
C THR A 336 8.84 -11.47 14.26
N ALA A 337 7.83 -11.55 13.39
CA ALA A 337 6.99 -10.42 13.03
C ALA A 337 5.50 -10.72 13.23
N SER A 338 4.66 -9.67 13.21
CA SER A 338 3.21 -9.84 13.22
C SER A 338 2.69 -9.96 11.80
N HIS A 339 1.95 -11.02 11.52
CA HIS A 339 1.44 -11.37 10.18
C HIS A 339 -0.09 -11.38 10.16
N ASP A 340 -0.65 -11.00 9.02
CA ASP A 340 -2.08 -11.10 8.73
C ASP A 340 -2.25 -11.82 7.39
N LEU A 341 -2.23 -13.15 7.45
CA LEU A 341 -2.32 -14.00 6.27
C LEU A 341 -3.70 -13.97 5.60
N ALA A 342 -4.73 -13.38 6.24
CA ALA A 342 -6.01 -13.16 5.57
C ALA A 342 -5.88 -12.18 4.39
N VAL A 343 -4.91 -11.26 4.45
CA VAL A 343 -4.57 -10.31 3.37
C VAL A 343 -3.10 -10.41 2.93
N GLY A 344 -2.34 -11.38 3.44
CA GLY A 344 -0.93 -11.60 3.12
C GLY A 344 0.01 -10.49 3.61
N GLN A 345 -0.35 -9.75 4.66
CA GLN A 345 0.45 -8.63 5.15
C GLN A 345 1.45 -9.03 6.24
N VAL A 346 2.62 -8.40 6.25
CA VAL A 346 3.56 -8.38 7.38
C VAL A 346 3.73 -6.97 7.93
N ARG A 347 3.61 -6.83 9.25
CA ARG A 347 3.82 -5.57 9.94
C ARG A 347 5.30 -5.35 10.22
N LEU A 348 5.88 -4.31 9.65
CA LEU A 348 7.31 -3.99 9.77
C LEU A 348 7.59 -2.84 10.74
N GLY A 349 6.60 -2.00 11.02
CA GLY A 349 6.79 -0.89 11.95
C GLY A 349 5.66 0.13 11.96
N ARG A 350 5.97 1.37 12.33
CA ARG A 350 4.98 2.44 12.48
C ARG A 350 5.44 3.71 11.77
N VAL A 351 4.55 4.33 11.01
CA VAL A 351 4.79 5.65 10.39
C VAL A 351 4.91 6.69 11.49
N THR A 352 5.99 7.46 11.48
CA THR A 352 6.25 8.46 12.54
C THR A 352 5.24 9.60 12.47
N ASP A 353 4.95 10.22 13.63
CA ASP A 353 4.15 11.45 13.71
C ASP A 353 5.02 12.69 13.47
N ALA A 354 5.81 12.66 12.39
CA ALA A 354 6.70 13.74 12.01
C ALA A 354 6.09 14.56 10.86
N GLU A 355 6.43 15.85 10.79
CA GLU A 355 5.93 16.76 9.76
C GLU A 355 6.11 16.26 8.31
N PRO A 356 7.24 15.60 7.94
CA PRO A 356 7.43 15.08 6.58
C PRO A 356 6.40 14.05 6.12
N ASN A 357 5.71 13.38 7.05
CA ASN A 357 4.69 12.40 6.70
C ASN A 357 3.34 13.09 6.46
N PRO A 358 2.56 12.66 5.44
CA PRO A 358 1.18 13.12 5.25
C PRO A 358 0.34 12.88 6.50
N TYR A 359 -0.49 13.85 6.87
CA TYR A 359 -1.28 13.82 8.12
C TYR A 359 -2.09 12.53 8.28
N GLU A 360 -2.70 12.04 7.20
CA GLU A 360 -3.52 10.82 7.19
C GLU A 360 -2.72 9.55 7.47
N ARG A 361 -1.40 9.59 7.26
CA ARG A 361 -0.50 8.45 7.45
C ARG A 361 0.19 8.47 8.81
N ARG A 362 0.21 9.60 9.52
CA ARG A 362 0.94 9.74 10.79
C ARG A 362 0.40 8.80 11.86
N GLY A 363 1.30 8.08 12.52
CA GLY A 363 0.96 7.14 13.57
C GLY A 363 0.29 5.84 13.10
N THR A 364 0.10 5.63 11.79
CA THR A 364 -0.44 4.37 11.24
C THR A 364 0.61 3.26 11.27
N TRP A 365 0.15 2.01 11.38
CA TRP A 365 1.03 0.84 11.27
C TRP A 365 1.42 0.61 9.82
N PHE A 366 2.69 0.29 9.60
CA PHE A 366 3.29 0.07 8.30
C PHE A 366 3.44 -1.42 8.00
N ALA A 367 3.06 -1.81 6.79
CA ALA A 367 3.08 -3.20 6.35
C ALA A 367 3.43 -3.39 4.88
N MET A 368 3.93 -4.57 4.54
CA MET A 368 4.15 -5.01 3.16
C MET A 368 3.34 -6.27 2.85
N ASP A 369 2.97 -6.43 1.59
CA ASP A 369 2.23 -7.57 1.06
C ASP A 369 2.76 -7.93 -0.35
N PRO A 370 2.38 -9.09 -0.91
CA PRO A 370 2.81 -9.50 -2.25
C PRO A 370 2.50 -8.49 -3.37
N GLN A 371 1.45 -7.66 -3.25
CA GLN A 371 1.13 -6.65 -4.27
C GLN A 371 2.16 -5.51 -4.29
N VAL A 372 2.78 -5.21 -3.16
CA VAL A 372 3.89 -4.25 -3.08
C VAL A 372 5.20 -4.92 -3.49
N LEU A 373 5.45 -6.12 -2.96
CA LEU A 373 6.67 -6.89 -3.22
C LEU A 373 6.82 -7.30 -4.70
N GLY A 374 5.72 -7.52 -5.42
CA GLY A 374 5.71 -7.82 -6.85
C GLY A 374 6.18 -6.67 -7.75
N THR A 375 6.42 -5.48 -7.19
CA THR A 375 7.10 -4.40 -7.93
C THR A 375 8.61 -4.36 -7.68
N SER A 376 9.14 -5.34 -6.94
CA SER A 376 10.52 -5.42 -6.46
C SER A 376 10.90 -4.29 -5.48
N VAL A 377 11.80 -4.62 -4.56
CA VAL A 377 12.22 -3.77 -3.44
C VAL A 377 13.73 -3.56 -3.50
N LEU A 378 14.15 -2.30 -3.46
CA LEU A 378 15.55 -1.93 -3.26
C LEU A 378 15.72 -1.31 -1.87
N ALA A 379 16.58 -1.90 -1.05
CA ALA A 379 16.88 -1.47 0.30
C ALA A 379 18.35 -1.07 0.43
N VAL A 380 18.62 0.22 0.62
CA VAL A 380 19.99 0.76 0.71
C VAL A 380 20.24 1.31 2.11
N GLY A 381 21.39 0.95 2.67
CA GLY A 381 21.91 1.57 3.89
C GLY A 381 23.12 0.83 4.42
N PRO A 382 23.89 1.44 5.33
CA PRO A 382 25.15 0.88 5.80
C PRO A 382 24.97 -0.48 6.50
N SER A 383 26.08 -1.20 6.67
CA SER A 383 26.13 -2.40 7.51
C SER A 383 25.68 -2.06 8.93
N GLY A 384 24.91 -2.95 9.56
CA GLY A 384 24.36 -2.70 10.91
C GLY A 384 23.12 -1.82 10.97
N ALA A 385 22.64 -1.24 9.86
CA ALA A 385 21.39 -0.46 9.82
C ALA A 385 20.11 -1.29 10.08
N GLY A 386 20.23 -2.59 10.27
CA GLY A 386 19.11 -3.50 10.55
C GLY A 386 18.37 -4.02 9.31
N LYS A 387 18.93 -3.90 8.09
CA LYS A 387 18.30 -4.38 6.85
C LYS A 387 17.82 -5.84 6.95
N THR A 388 18.70 -6.73 7.41
CA THR A 388 18.41 -8.16 7.54
C THR A 388 17.30 -8.43 8.58
N SER A 389 17.43 -7.87 9.78
CA SER A 389 16.52 -8.17 10.91
C SER A 389 15.19 -7.41 10.86
N LEU A 390 15.16 -6.20 10.31
CA LEU A 390 13.99 -5.32 10.31
C LEU A 390 13.18 -5.37 9.00
N LEU A 391 13.76 -5.88 7.92
CA LEU A 391 13.11 -5.94 6.61
C LEU A 391 13.19 -7.34 5.99
N VAL A 392 14.39 -7.86 5.70
CA VAL A 392 14.55 -9.12 4.94
C VAL A 392 13.90 -10.29 5.66
N ARG A 393 14.28 -10.53 6.92
CA ARG A 393 13.76 -11.65 7.72
C ARG A 393 12.24 -11.60 7.90
N PRO A 394 11.61 -10.49 8.34
CA PRO A 394 10.15 -10.41 8.42
C PRO A 394 9.43 -10.67 7.09
N VAL A 395 9.95 -10.15 5.97
CA VAL A 395 9.36 -10.35 4.64
C VAL A 395 9.48 -11.82 4.21
N VAL A 396 10.65 -12.42 4.37
CA VAL A 396 10.89 -13.85 4.07
C VAL A 396 10.03 -14.73 4.97
N GLU A 397 9.89 -14.41 6.25
CA GLU A 397 9.02 -15.14 7.19
C GLU A 397 7.55 -15.10 6.76
N SER A 398 7.04 -13.94 6.34
CA SER A 398 5.67 -13.80 5.81
C SER A 398 5.44 -14.63 4.55
N LEU A 399 6.39 -14.60 3.61
CA LEU A 399 6.30 -15.38 2.39
C LEU A 399 6.50 -16.87 2.62
N ALA A 400 7.27 -17.27 3.63
CA ALA A 400 7.40 -18.66 4.04
C ALA A 400 6.09 -19.19 4.67
N LEU A 401 5.37 -18.36 5.45
CA LEU A 401 4.01 -18.69 5.91
C LEU A 401 3.01 -18.81 4.74
N GLN A 402 3.10 -17.91 3.76
CA GLN A 402 2.29 -17.98 2.54
C GLN A 402 2.64 -19.20 1.66
N ALA A 403 3.90 -19.63 1.64
CA ALA A 403 4.31 -20.87 0.98
C ALA A 403 3.68 -22.09 1.66
N LEU A 404 3.66 -22.15 2.99
CA LEU A 404 2.93 -23.21 3.73
C LEU A 404 1.42 -23.20 3.42
N ALA A 405 0.86 -22.04 3.07
CA ALA A 405 -0.52 -21.91 2.61
C ALA A 405 -0.72 -22.18 1.10
N GLY A 406 0.34 -22.53 0.36
CA GLY A 406 0.26 -22.78 -1.08
C GLY A 406 0.04 -21.52 -1.93
N GLN A 407 0.49 -20.36 -1.45
CA GLN A 407 0.31 -19.06 -2.11
C GLN A 407 1.60 -18.46 -2.67
N ALA A 408 2.77 -18.91 -2.20
CA ALA A 408 4.07 -18.36 -2.58
C ALA A 408 5.16 -19.42 -2.73
N ALA A 409 6.22 -19.07 -3.46
CA ALA A 409 7.49 -19.76 -3.49
C ALA A 409 8.59 -18.74 -3.16
N VAL A 410 9.40 -19.01 -2.14
CA VAL A 410 10.38 -18.06 -1.61
C VAL A 410 11.77 -18.65 -1.61
N ILE A 411 12.71 -17.89 -2.18
CA ILE A 411 14.15 -18.16 -2.12
C ILE A 411 14.78 -17.02 -1.35
N VAL A 412 15.57 -17.33 -0.34
CA VAL A 412 16.39 -16.36 0.37
C VAL A 412 17.85 -16.73 0.24
N VAL A 413 18.66 -15.73 -0.10
CA VAL A 413 20.10 -15.85 -0.31
C VAL A 413 20.78 -14.88 0.63
N GLY A 414 21.66 -15.40 1.47
CA GLY A 414 22.43 -14.59 2.42
C GLY A 414 23.79 -15.22 2.69
N ALA A 415 24.64 -14.50 3.40
CA ALA A 415 25.92 -15.03 3.83
C ALA A 415 25.72 -16.18 4.84
N ALA A 416 26.66 -17.13 4.88
CA ALA A 416 26.67 -18.17 5.89
C ALA A 416 26.64 -17.58 7.31
N GLY A 417 25.60 -17.94 8.07
CA GLY A 417 25.34 -17.41 9.42
C GLY A 417 24.52 -16.12 9.48
N SER A 418 24.00 -15.62 8.35
CA SER A 418 23.01 -14.52 8.37
C SER A 418 21.76 -14.93 9.18
N PRO A 419 21.20 -14.04 10.02
CA PRO A 419 20.08 -14.35 10.91
C PRO A 419 18.73 -14.40 10.16
N LEU A 420 18.62 -15.26 9.15
CA LEU A 420 17.44 -15.40 8.29
C LEU A 420 16.37 -16.33 8.88
N GLY A 421 16.70 -17.08 9.92
CA GLY A 421 15.80 -18.03 10.57
C GLY A 421 16.47 -19.40 10.73
N PRO A 422 15.89 -20.28 11.56
CA PRO A 422 16.42 -21.64 11.74
C PRO A 422 16.21 -22.50 10.48
N ASP A 423 16.94 -23.61 10.37
CA ASP A 423 16.93 -24.47 9.17
C ASP A 423 15.57 -25.14 8.92
N ASP A 424 14.88 -25.50 9.99
CA ASP A 424 13.57 -26.15 10.00
C ASP A 424 12.43 -25.24 9.50
N ALA A 425 12.68 -23.93 9.35
CA ALA A 425 11.77 -23.02 8.66
C ALA A 425 11.77 -23.19 7.12
N TYR A 426 12.73 -23.92 6.56
CA TYR A 426 12.91 -24.09 5.10
C TYR A 426 12.74 -25.55 4.68
N ASP A 427 12.27 -25.75 3.45
CA ASP A 427 12.15 -27.09 2.85
C ASP A 427 13.50 -27.56 2.29
N ILE A 428 14.30 -26.61 1.80
CA ILE A 428 15.61 -26.85 1.19
C ILE A 428 16.59 -25.81 1.76
N VAL A 429 17.73 -26.29 2.27
CA VAL A 429 18.85 -25.45 2.70
C VAL A 429 20.10 -25.87 1.93
N VAL A 430 20.63 -24.98 1.10
CA VAL A 430 21.83 -25.19 0.29
C VAL A 430 22.97 -24.39 0.89
N ARG A 431 24.13 -25.04 1.08
CA ARG A 431 25.34 -24.43 1.65
C ARG A 431 26.55 -24.79 0.80
N PRO A 432 26.79 -24.06 -0.29
CA PRO A 432 27.90 -24.37 -1.19
C PRO A 432 29.23 -24.32 -0.43
N GLY A 433 29.95 -25.44 -0.44
CA GLY A 433 31.24 -25.59 0.24
C GLY A 433 31.18 -26.04 1.70
N ASP A 434 29.98 -26.35 2.22
CA ASP A 434 29.81 -26.98 3.53
C ASP A 434 29.47 -28.47 3.34
N PRO A 435 30.29 -29.42 3.83
CA PRO A 435 30.02 -30.85 3.71
C PRO A 435 28.75 -31.30 4.45
N ALA A 436 28.23 -30.49 5.39
CA ALA A 436 26.97 -30.78 6.07
C ALA A 436 25.72 -30.43 5.22
N SER A 437 25.90 -29.84 4.02
CA SER A 437 24.76 -29.54 3.15
C SER A 437 24.13 -30.80 2.57
N VAL A 438 22.82 -30.94 2.76
CA VAL A 438 22.05 -32.08 2.23
C VAL A 438 21.67 -31.87 0.76
N HIS A 439 21.57 -30.60 0.34
CA HIS A 439 21.13 -30.19 -0.99
C HIS A 439 22.25 -29.47 -1.71
N ASP A 440 22.29 -29.66 -3.03
CA ASP A 440 23.25 -29.01 -3.92
C ASP A 440 22.53 -27.93 -4.75
N LEU A 441 23.28 -27.11 -5.49
CA LEU A 441 22.77 -26.13 -6.43
C LEU A 441 23.03 -26.57 -7.87
N ASP A 442 21.99 -26.53 -8.71
CA ASP A 442 22.15 -26.74 -10.14
C ASP A 442 22.76 -25.49 -10.81
N LEU A 443 23.99 -25.64 -11.33
CA LEU A 443 24.72 -24.60 -12.07
C LEU A 443 23.95 -24.11 -13.31
N TYR A 444 23.18 -25.00 -13.95
CA TYR A 444 22.50 -24.75 -15.21
C TYR A 444 21.03 -24.32 -15.03
N GLY A 445 20.56 -24.18 -13.78
CA GLY A 445 19.22 -23.66 -13.48
C GLY A 445 18.07 -24.59 -13.90
N GLY A 446 18.33 -25.87 -14.11
CA GLY A 446 17.34 -26.89 -14.47
C GLY A 446 16.88 -26.84 -15.92
N THR A 447 17.53 -26.06 -16.79
CA THR A 447 17.24 -26.12 -18.22
C THR A 447 17.81 -27.38 -18.86
N THR A 448 17.22 -27.79 -19.98
CA THR A 448 17.77 -28.80 -20.86
C THR A 448 18.32 -28.18 -22.16
N ASP A 449 18.13 -26.89 -22.36
CA ASP A 449 18.55 -26.19 -23.57
C ASP A 449 19.98 -25.63 -23.39
N PRO A 450 20.97 -26.07 -24.20
CA PRO A 450 22.34 -25.57 -24.10
C PRO A 450 22.45 -24.06 -24.34
N ASP A 451 21.62 -23.47 -25.20
CA ASP A 451 21.68 -22.04 -25.51
C ASP A 451 21.14 -21.20 -24.35
N GLU A 452 20.07 -21.66 -23.70
CA GLU A 452 19.54 -21.05 -22.47
C GLU A 452 20.58 -21.14 -21.35
N ALA A 453 21.15 -22.32 -21.11
CA ALA A 453 22.20 -22.54 -20.12
C ALA A 453 23.41 -21.63 -20.35
N ALA A 454 23.88 -21.56 -21.61
CA ALA A 454 25.00 -20.71 -22.01
C ALA A 454 24.71 -19.22 -21.78
N SER A 455 23.50 -18.77 -22.10
CA SER A 455 23.09 -17.37 -21.91
C SER A 455 23.05 -16.98 -20.43
N LEU A 456 22.51 -17.86 -19.57
CA LEU A 456 22.46 -17.63 -18.12
C LEU A 456 23.86 -17.57 -17.51
N LEU A 457 24.74 -18.50 -17.88
CA LEU A 457 26.12 -18.52 -17.39
C LEU A 457 26.93 -17.34 -17.91
N ALA A 458 26.74 -16.93 -19.16
CA ALA A 458 27.42 -15.77 -19.74
C ALA A 458 27.09 -14.47 -19.00
N ASP A 459 25.81 -14.21 -18.73
CA ASP A 459 25.39 -13.02 -17.96
C ASP A 459 25.94 -13.09 -16.53
N ALA A 460 25.91 -14.26 -15.90
CA ALA A 460 26.45 -14.45 -14.56
C ALA A 460 27.98 -14.29 -14.46
N PHE A 461 28.74 -14.75 -15.45
CA PHE A 461 30.22 -14.77 -15.37
C PHE A 461 30.86 -13.50 -15.93
N VAL A 462 30.27 -12.92 -16.98
CA VAL A 462 30.88 -11.82 -17.74
C VAL A 462 30.06 -10.53 -17.63
N GLY A 463 28.79 -10.58 -17.21
CA GLY A 463 27.89 -9.42 -17.20
C GLY A 463 28.28 -8.27 -16.25
N ASP A 464 29.21 -8.50 -15.31
CA ASP A 464 29.80 -7.46 -14.46
C ASP A 464 31.13 -6.89 -14.99
N ALA A 465 31.75 -7.55 -15.97
CA ALA A 465 33.06 -7.17 -16.48
C ALA A 465 32.95 -5.91 -17.38
N PRO A 466 33.74 -4.86 -17.14
CA PRO A 466 33.76 -3.69 -18.01
C PRO A 466 34.14 -4.08 -19.45
N GLY A 467 33.29 -3.76 -20.41
CA GLY A 467 33.50 -4.12 -21.83
C GLY A 467 33.32 -5.60 -22.16
N GLY A 468 32.79 -6.41 -21.24
CA GLY A 468 32.45 -7.82 -21.49
C GLY A 468 31.32 -7.97 -22.52
N ASP A 469 31.54 -8.78 -23.56
CA ASP A 469 30.52 -9.11 -24.55
C ASP A 469 29.77 -10.40 -24.11
N VAL A 470 28.68 -10.21 -23.35
CA VAL A 470 27.83 -11.30 -22.85
C VAL A 470 27.32 -12.19 -23.98
N ARG A 471 26.99 -11.61 -25.15
CA ARG A 471 26.51 -12.39 -26.30
C ARG A 471 27.60 -13.28 -26.86
N ARG A 472 28.82 -12.76 -27.02
CA ARG A 472 29.96 -13.56 -27.47
C ARG A 472 30.31 -14.66 -26.46
N ALA A 473 30.26 -14.35 -25.15
CA ALA A 473 30.44 -15.33 -24.09
C ALA A 473 29.39 -16.44 -24.13
N ALA A 474 28.12 -16.10 -24.35
CA ALA A 474 27.04 -17.06 -24.52
C ALA A 474 27.28 -17.97 -25.74
N THR A 475 27.69 -17.42 -26.88
CA THR A 475 28.04 -18.23 -28.06
C THR A 475 29.20 -19.19 -27.75
N ALA A 476 30.27 -18.70 -27.12
CA ALA A 476 31.42 -19.54 -26.78
C ALA A 476 31.05 -20.69 -25.82
N LEU A 477 30.16 -20.43 -24.84
CA LEU A 477 29.64 -21.46 -23.95
C LEU A 477 28.71 -22.43 -24.69
N ALA A 478 27.80 -21.96 -25.54
CA ALA A 478 26.89 -22.82 -26.31
C ALA A 478 27.64 -23.82 -27.20
N GLN A 479 28.75 -23.37 -27.81
CA GLN A 479 29.66 -24.20 -28.62
C GLN A 479 30.41 -25.27 -27.83
N LEU A 480 30.35 -25.24 -26.49
CA LEU A 480 30.89 -26.29 -25.62
C LEU A 480 29.76 -27.12 -24.99
N LEU A 481 28.73 -26.46 -24.46
CA LEU A 481 27.61 -27.10 -23.76
C LEU A 481 26.74 -27.94 -24.71
N GLY A 482 26.49 -27.47 -25.93
CA GLY A 482 25.73 -28.20 -26.95
C GLY A 482 26.40 -29.52 -27.32
N PRO A 483 27.67 -29.50 -27.79
CA PRO A 483 28.40 -30.72 -28.11
C PRO A 483 28.55 -31.66 -26.91
N PHE A 484 28.88 -31.15 -25.72
CA PHE A 484 29.01 -31.99 -24.53
C PHE A 484 27.70 -32.70 -24.18
N ARG A 485 26.58 -31.98 -24.23
CA ARG A 485 25.26 -32.56 -23.95
C ARG A 485 24.82 -33.58 -25.01
N ALA A 486 25.17 -33.37 -26.27
CA ALA A 486 24.90 -34.35 -27.33
C ALA A 486 25.68 -35.66 -27.12
N ALA A 487 26.95 -35.56 -26.71
CA ALA A 487 27.80 -36.72 -26.43
C ALA A 487 27.38 -37.48 -25.16
N TYR A 488 27.15 -36.78 -24.05
CA TYR A 488 26.99 -37.40 -22.73
C TYR A 488 25.57 -37.38 -22.16
N GLY A 489 24.61 -36.73 -22.84
CA GLY A 489 23.22 -36.61 -22.37
C GLY A 489 23.02 -35.69 -21.16
N ARG A 490 24.09 -35.06 -20.65
CA ARG A 490 24.11 -34.14 -19.49
C ARG A 490 24.98 -32.92 -19.80
N PHE A 491 24.92 -31.90 -18.96
CA PHE A 491 25.89 -30.80 -19.00
C PHE A 491 27.21 -31.18 -18.31
N PRO A 492 28.33 -30.51 -18.64
CA PRO A 492 29.62 -30.78 -18.02
C PRO A 492 29.60 -30.46 -16.52
N THR A 493 30.46 -31.12 -15.75
CA THR A 493 30.77 -30.67 -14.38
C THR A 493 31.61 -29.40 -14.44
N ILE A 494 31.83 -28.74 -13.30
CA ILE A 494 32.69 -27.55 -13.24
C ILE A 494 34.10 -27.83 -13.73
N ALA A 495 34.70 -28.96 -13.33
CA ALA A 495 36.04 -29.35 -13.75
C ALA A 495 36.12 -29.67 -15.25
N GLU A 496 35.11 -30.36 -15.79
CA GLU A 496 35.00 -30.64 -17.23
C GLU A 496 34.81 -29.34 -18.04
N LEU A 497 33.93 -28.45 -17.58
CA LEU A 497 33.69 -27.15 -18.22
C LEU A 497 34.97 -26.30 -18.23
N ARG A 498 35.71 -26.29 -17.11
CA ARG A 498 37.00 -25.62 -17.02
C ARG A 498 38.00 -26.20 -18.02
N ALA A 499 38.15 -27.52 -18.06
CA ALA A 499 39.08 -28.18 -18.98
C ALA A 499 38.76 -27.86 -20.46
N LEU A 500 37.47 -27.78 -20.81
CA LEU A 500 37.03 -27.39 -22.15
C LEU A 500 37.31 -25.91 -22.47
N LEU A 501 37.11 -25.01 -21.50
CA LEU A 501 37.40 -23.58 -21.66
C LEU A 501 38.91 -23.30 -21.77
N ASP A 502 39.72 -24.03 -20.99
CA ASP A 502 41.19 -24.01 -21.03
C ASP A 502 41.77 -24.73 -22.26
N GLN A 503 40.91 -25.32 -23.10
CA GLN A 503 41.28 -26.08 -24.31
C GLN A 503 42.26 -27.23 -24.03
N MET A 504 42.03 -27.95 -22.93
CA MET A 504 42.84 -29.12 -22.60
C MET A 504 42.76 -30.17 -23.72
N PRO A 505 43.90 -30.57 -24.33
CA PRO A 505 43.90 -31.42 -25.52
C PRO A 505 43.16 -32.75 -25.31
N ASP A 506 43.35 -33.38 -24.16
CA ASP A 506 42.74 -34.67 -23.84
C ASP A 506 41.21 -34.58 -23.73
N ALA A 507 40.70 -33.54 -23.05
CA ALA A 507 39.27 -33.32 -22.88
C ALA A 507 38.56 -33.03 -24.21
N LEU A 508 39.18 -32.25 -25.09
CA LEU A 508 38.65 -31.95 -26.42
C LEU A 508 38.71 -33.18 -27.34
N ALA A 509 39.81 -33.93 -27.31
CA ALA A 509 39.98 -35.15 -28.11
C ALA A 509 38.95 -36.22 -27.71
N GLU A 510 38.70 -36.37 -26.41
CA GLU A 510 37.69 -37.29 -25.90
C GLU A 510 36.28 -36.88 -26.34
N LEU A 511 35.88 -35.61 -26.13
CA LEU A 511 34.59 -35.11 -26.58
C LEU A 511 34.40 -35.26 -28.10
N ARG A 512 35.44 -34.98 -28.89
CA ARG A 512 35.41 -35.15 -30.34
C ARG A 512 35.16 -36.61 -30.73
N ARG A 513 35.89 -37.55 -30.13
CA ARG A 513 35.75 -38.98 -30.38
C ARG A 513 34.33 -39.48 -30.08
N GLU A 514 33.76 -39.06 -28.96
CA GLU A 514 32.38 -39.43 -28.61
C GLU A 514 31.37 -38.89 -29.63
N LEU A 515 31.51 -37.62 -30.05
CA LEU A 515 30.65 -37.02 -31.08
C LEU A 515 30.78 -37.68 -32.45
N GLU A 516 32.00 -38.07 -32.85
CA GLU A 516 32.26 -38.82 -34.09
C GLU A 516 31.61 -40.21 -34.02
N SER A 517 31.73 -40.91 -32.90
CA SER A 517 31.12 -42.23 -32.70
C SER A 517 29.59 -42.18 -32.72
N ALA A 518 28.99 -41.10 -32.22
CA ALA A 518 27.55 -40.87 -32.21
C ALA A 518 27.01 -40.24 -33.51
N GLY A 519 27.88 -39.87 -34.47
CA GLY A 519 27.48 -39.28 -35.75
C GLY A 519 26.94 -37.85 -35.66
N HIS A 520 27.35 -37.06 -34.65
CA HIS A 520 26.85 -35.69 -34.43
C HIS A 520 27.65 -34.63 -35.22
N GLU A 521 27.62 -34.69 -36.56
CA GLU A 521 28.40 -33.81 -37.45
C GLU A 521 28.15 -32.30 -37.24
N ALA A 522 26.93 -31.89 -36.89
CA ALA A 522 26.63 -30.49 -36.60
C ALA A 522 27.35 -30.00 -35.33
N MET A 523 27.42 -30.84 -34.30
CA MET A 523 28.08 -30.51 -33.04
C MET A 523 29.61 -30.52 -33.17
N LEU A 524 30.16 -31.37 -34.04
CA LEU A 524 31.58 -31.32 -34.40
C LEU A 524 31.96 -29.99 -35.05
N ARG A 525 31.09 -29.44 -35.93
CA ARG A 525 31.32 -28.12 -36.55
C ARG A 525 31.31 -26.98 -35.54
N GLU A 526 30.42 -27.03 -34.54
CA GLU A 526 30.40 -26.04 -33.44
C GLU A 526 31.66 -26.14 -32.58
N LEU A 527 32.08 -27.35 -32.22
CA LEU A 527 33.32 -27.56 -31.46
C LEU A 527 34.55 -27.07 -32.23
N ASP A 528 34.65 -27.40 -33.53
CA ASP A 528 35.72 -26.92 -34.40
C ASP A 528 35.70 -25.39 -34.54
N ALA A 529 34.52 -24.77 -34.54
CA ALA A 529 34.40 -23.31 -34.55
C ALA A 529 34.95 -22.70 -33.25
N ARG A 530 34.65 -23.28 -32.09
CA ARG A 530 35.20 -22.82 -30.81
C ARG A 530 36.71 -22.92 -30.76
N VAL A 531 37.28 -24.04 -31.20
CA VAL A 531 38.74 -24.27 -31.25
C VAL A 531 39.41 -23.22 -32.14
N ARG A 532 38.85 -22.91 -33.32
CA ARG A 532 39.40 -21.86 -34.21
C ARG A 532 39.33 -20.46 -33.62
N GLN A 533 38.30 -20.16 -32.83
CA GLN A 533 38.12 -18.86 -32.19
C GLN A 533 38.97 -18.70 -30.93
N HIS A 534 39.57 -19.78 -30.42
CA HIS A 534 40.40 -19.73 -29.24
C HIS A 534 41.61 -18.80 -29.46
N SER A 535 41.91 -17.95 -28.47
CA SER A 535 42.98 -16.94 -28.53
C SER A 535 42.80 -15.87 -29.61
N ALA A 536 41.64 -15.78 -30.27
CA ALA A 536 41.30 -14.64 -31.12
C ALA A 536 41.15 -13.36 -30.30
N HIS A 537 41.33 -12.19 -30.92
CA HIS A 537 41.17 -10.92 -30.24
C HIS A 537 39.73 -10.75 -29.69
N GLY A 538 39.63 -10.60 -28.38
CA GLY A 538 38.35 -10.52 -27.67
C GLY A 538 37.64 -11.87 -27.50
N ASP A 539 38.36 -12.99 -27.51
CA ASP A 539 37.84 -14.30 -27.08
C ASP A 539 37.46 -14.27 -25.58
N PRO A 540 36.20 -14.58 -25.21
CA PRO A 540 35.77 -14.63 -23.82
C PRO A 540 36.29 -15.86 -23.05
N GLY A 541 36.92 -16.84 -23.71
CA GLY A 541 37.32 -18.12 -23.13
C GLY A 541 38.14 -18.02 -21.85
N ALA A 542 39.20 -17.20 -21.83
CA ALA A 542 40.05 -17.04 -20.66
C ALA A 542 39.29 -16.44 -19.47
N VAL A 543 38.46 -15.41 -19.71
CA VAL A 543 37.63 -14.80 -18.66
C VAL A 543 36.62 -15.80 -18.12
N LEU A 544 36.00 -16.59 -18.99
CA LEU A 544 35.07 -17.64 -18.58
C LEU A 544 35.77 -18.72 -17.74
N ALA A 545 36.96 -19.17 -18.16
CA ALA A 545 37.76 -20.14 -17.41
C ALA A 545 38.13 -19.62 -16.02
N ASP A 546 38.57 -18.36 -15.91
CA ASP A 546 38.90 -17.72 -14.63
C ASP A 546 37.69 -17.67 -13.69
N ARG A 547 36.50 -17.39 -14.23
CA ARG A 547 35.24 -17.37 -13.45
C ARG A 547 34.83 -18.77 -13.00
N VAL A 548 34.95 -19.78 -13.85
CA VAL A 548 34.70 -21.19 -13.50
C VAL A 548 35.71 -21.68 -12.45
N ALA A 549 36.97 -21.24 -12.52
CA ALA A 549 38.01 -21.59 -11.56
C ALA A 549 37.74 -21.08 -10.12
N LEU A 550 36.84 -20.10 -9.95
CA LEU A 550 36.36 -19.69 -8.62
C LEU A 550 35.49 -20.77 -7.97
N LEU A 551 34.81 -21.58 -8.78
CA LEU A 551 33.96 -22.68 -8.33
C LEU A 551 34.68 -24.05 -8.36
N ASP A 552 35.76 -24.18 -9.15
CA ASP A 552 36.61 -25.37 -9.20
C ASP A 552 37.66 -25.40 -8.06
N ARG A 553 37.19 -25.17 -6.83
CA ARG A 553 38.05 -25.22 -5.63
C ARG A 553 37.80 -26.52 -4.87
N PRO A 554 38.79 -27.06 -4.15
CA PRO A 554 38.59 -28.27 -3.34
C PRO A 554 37.41 -28.19 -2.37
N ALA A 555 37.12 -26.99 -1.86
CA ALA A 555 35.98 -26.74 -0.98
C ALA A 555 34.63 -27.07 -1.64
N PHE A 556 34.52 -26.92 -2.96
CA PHE A 556 33.31 -27.16 -3.76
C PHE A 556 33.35 -28.51 -4.49
N HIS A 557 34.34 -29.37 -4.21
CA HIS A 557 34.44 -30.66 -4.88
C HIS A 557 33.19 -31.51 -4.65
N GLY A 558 32.57 -31.97 -5.74
CA GLY A 558 31.32 -32.74 -5.70
C GLY A 558 30.05 -31.90 -5.46
N PHE A 559 30.18 -30.58 -5.32
CA PHE A 559 29.06 -29.64 -5.48
C PHE A 559 28.92 -29.23 -6.95
N PHE A 560 27.71 -28.81 -7.32
CA PHE A 560 27.31 -28.45 -8.68
C PHE A 560 27.40 -29.61 -9.69
N ASP A 561 27.51 -30.85 -9.20
CA ASP A 561 27.66 -32.02 -10.06
C ASP A 561 26.27 -32.51 -10.49
N SER A 562 26.01 -32.41 -11.80
CA SER A 562 24.77 -32.91 -12.41
C SER A 562 24.75 -34.45 -12.54
N ALA A 563 25.90 -35.11 -12.40
CA ALA A 563 26.08 -36.55 -12.59
C ALA A 563 26.08 -37.35 -11.28
N ALA A 564 26.47 -36.73 -10.16
CA ALA A 564 26.43 -37.37 -8.84
C ALA A 564 25.00 -37.41 -8.27
N GLY A 565 24.70 -38.43 -7.46
CA GLY A 565 23.39 -38.65 -6.81
C GLY A 565 22.97 -37.61 -5.77
N GLY A 566 23.48 -36.36 -5.87
CA GLY A 566 23.02 -35.23 -5.10
C GLY A 566 21.55 -34.90 -5.39
N ARG A 567 20.93 -34.10 -4.54
CA ARG A 567 19.59 -33.54 -4.76
C ARG A 567 19.76 -32.08 -5.22
N PRO A 568 20.13 -31.82 -6.50
CA PRO A 568 20.38 -30.46 -6.96
C PRO A 568 19.08 -29.67 -6.97
N PHE A 569 19.10 -28.53 -6.30
CA PHE A 569 18.04 -27.55 -6.36
C PHE A 569 18.16 -26.72 -7.64
N SER A 570 17.06 -26.57 -8.36
CA SER A 570 16.96 -25.71 -9.53
C SER A 570 15.80 -24.71 -9.42
N MET A 571 15.94 -23.58 -10.10
CA MET A 571 14.94 -22.49 -10.09
C MET A 571 13.59 -22.89 -10.70
N ARG A 572 13.51 -24.03 -11.41
CA ARG A 572 12.23 -24.57 -11.92
C ARG A 572 11.30 -25.03 -10.80
N ALA A 573 11.82 -25.30 -9.61
CA ALA A 573 11.02 -25.66 -8.45
C ALA A 573 10.10 -24.51 -7.96
N LEU A 574 10.26 -23.27 -8.49
CA LEU A 574 9.37 -22.12 -8.24
C LEU A 574 7.92 -22.34 -8.69
N GLU A 575 7.62 -23.38 -9.47
CA GLU A 575 6.24 -23.80 -9.80
C GLU A 575 5.53 -24.49 -8.64
N HIS A 576 6.28 -24.86 -7.59
CA HIS A 576 5.74 -25.46 -6.38
C HIS A 576 5.84 -24.48 -5.20
N PRO A 577 4.93 -24.55 -4.21
CA PRO A 577 5.11 -23.81 -2.99
C PRO A 577 6.32 -24.40 -2.27
N ILE A 578 7.41 -23.65 -2.22
CA ILE A 578 8.68 -24.08 -1.62
C ILE A 578 9.31 -22.94 -0.86
N ARG A 579 10.10 -23.28 0.16
CA ARG A 579 10.88 -22.36 0.97
C ARG A 579 12.34 -22.79 0.89
N VAL A 580 13.18 -21.97 0.28
CA VAL A 580 14.59 -22.30 0.03
C VAL A 580 15.48 -21.27 0.67
N ARG A 581 16.51 -21.73 1.40
CA ARG A 581 17.59 -20.88 1.92
C ARG A 581 18.91 -21.30 1.28
N ILE A 582 19.66 -20.32 0.80
CA ILE A 582 20.98 -20.51 0.23
C ILE A 582 21.98 -19.68 1.04
N ASP A 583 22.85 -20.37 1.76
CA ASP A 583 23.88 -19.78 2.60
C ASP A 583 25.19 -19.69 1.80
N LEU A 584 25.54 -18.50 1.32
CA LEU A 584 26.73 -18.29 0.49
C LEU A 584 28.02 -18.22 1.33
N PRO A 585 29.16 -18.74 0.81
CA PRO A 585 30.42 -18.82 1.55
C PRO A 585 31.22 -17.50 1.54
N GLU A 586 30.58 -16.36 1.86
CA GLU A 586 31.19 -15.01 1.73
C GLU A 586 32.51 -14.86 2.51
N ARG A 587 32.63 -15.48 3.70
CA ARG A 587 33.85 -15.40 4.53
C ARG A 587 35.04 -16.17 3.97
N GLY A 588 34.79 -17.32 3.34
CA GLY A 588 35.85 -18.19 2.82
C GLY A 588 36.17 -17.94 1.35
N HIS A 589 35.15 -17.65 0.55
CA HIS A 589 35.22 -17.51 -0.90
C HIS A 589 34.36 -16.33 -1.38
N PRO A 590 34.78 -15.07 -1.13
CA PRO A 590 33.97 -13.88 -1.43
C PRO A 590 33.67 -13.72 -2.92
N ASP A 591 34.64 -14.00 -3.80
CA ASP A 591 34.43 -13.88 -5.26
C ASP A 591 33.47 -14.95 -5.79
N ALA A 592 33.58 -16.19 -5.31
CA ALA A 592 32.64 -17.26 -5.63
C ALA A 592 31.24 -16.93 -5.10
N SER A 593 31.14 -16.38 -3.89
CA SER A 593 29.87 -15.92 -3.30
C SER A 593 29.18 -14.87 -4.18
N ARG A 594 29.92 -13.86 -4.68
CA ARG A 594 29.38 -12.82 -5.57
C ARG A 594 28.92 -13.40 -6.92
N LEU A 595 29.70 -14.30 -7.50
CA LEU A 595 29.37 -14.99 -8.74
C LEU A 595 28.10 -15.85 -8.57
N LEU A 596 27.99 -16.61 -7.48
CA LEU A 596 26.81 -17.42 -7.17
C LEU A 596 25.56 -16.56 -6.90
N ALA A 597 25.69 -15.48 -6.13
CA ALA A 597 24.58 -14.54 -5.89
C ALA A 597 24.05 -13.96 -7.21
N ARG A 598 24.95 -13.60 -8.14
CA ARG A 598 24.59 -13.14 -9.48
C ARG A 598 23.92 -14.23 -10.30
N LEU A 599 24.49 -15.44 -10.33
CA LEU A 599 23.92 -16.58 -11.03
C LEU A 599 22.49 -16.87 -10.56
N LEU A 600 22.26 -16.90 -9.24
CA LEU A 600 20.94 -17.11 -8.66
C LEU A 600 19.94 -16.03 -9.08
N LEU A 601 20.38 -14.76 -9.12
CA LEU A 601 19.54 -13.66 -9.58
C LEU A 601 19.20 -13.76 -11.07
N VAL A 602 20.17 -14.11 -11.90
CA VAL A 602 19.98 -14.32 -13.36
C VAL A 602 19.01 -15.48 -13.60
N GLN A 603 19.26 -16.65 -12.99
CA GLN A 603 18.42 -17.82 -13.13
C GLN A 603 16.99 -17.58 -12.61
N PHE A 604 16.83 -16.90 -11.46
CA PHE A 604 15.52 -16.55 -10.91
C PHE A 604 14.73 -15.67 -11.89
N ASN A 605 15.35 -14.61 -12.42
CA ASN A 605 14.71 -13.71 -13.37
C ASN A 605 14.25 -14.44 -14.64
N ALA A 606 15.09 -15.32 -15.19
CA ALA A 606 14.77 -16.11 -16.36
C ALA A 606 13.61 -17.09 -16.08
N CYS A 607 13.70 -17.88 -15.00
CA CYS A 607 12.67 -18.85 -14.64
C CYS A 607 11.35 -18.19 -14.27
N ALA A 608 11.36 -17.09 -13.53
CA ALA A 608 10.14 -16.35 -13.18
C ALA A 608 9.41 -15.83 -14.42
N ALA A 609 10.16 -15.36 -15.43
CA ALA A 609 9.58 -14.83 -16.67
C ALA A 609 8.95 -15.93 -17.55
N THR A 610 9.57 -17.12 -17.61
CA THR A 610 9.13 -18.24 -18.48
C THR A 610 8.18 -19.22 -17.81
N ARG A 611 7.95 -19.09 -16.49
CA ARG A 611 7.08 -19.97 -15.71
C ARG A 611 5.68 -20.08 -16.31
N ALA A 612 5.21 -21.34 -16.49
CA ALA A 612 3.90 -21.63 -17.07
C ALA A 612 2.77 -21.36 -16.08
N ASP A 613 2.93 -21.81 -14.83
CA ASP A 613 1.99 -21.50 -13.74
C ASP A 613 2.43 -20.25 -12.97
N ARG A 614 1.59 -19.21 -12.98
CA ARG A 614 1.83 -17.94 -12.25
C ARG A 614 0.89 -17.75 -11.06
N SER A 615 0.22 -18.81 -10.64
CA SER A 615 -0.74 -18.78 -9.55
C SER A 615 -0.09 -18.56 -8.18
N LEU A 616 1.18 -18.95 -8.04
CA LEU A 616 2.00 -18.70 -6.85
C LEU A 616 2.80 -17.40 -7.02
N PHE A 617 2.91 -16.61 -5.96
CA PHE A 617 3.84 -15.48 -5.94
C PHE A 617 5.29 -15.99 -5.79
N ALA A 618 6.15 -15.75 -6.79
CA ALA A 618 7.57 -16.13 -6.73
C ALA A 618 8.43 -14.98 -6.20
N PHE A 619 9.29 -15.25 -5.21
CA PHE A 619 10.09 -14.20 -4.60
C PHE A 619 11.52 -14.64 -4.31
N LEU A 620 12.47 -13.76 -4.65
CA LEU A 620 13.88 -13.91 -4.28
C LEU A 620 14.32 -12.74 -3.40
N ALA A 621 14.84 -13.04 -2.22
CA ALA A 621 15.46 -12.06 -1.33
C ALA A 621 16.98 -12.26 -1.31
N LEU A 622 17.73 -11.23 -1.72
CA LEU A 622 19.17 -11.14 -1.59
C LEU A 622 19.49 -10.21 -0.42
N ASP A 623 20.00 -10.78 0.67
CA ASP A 623 20.41 -10.05 1.88
C ASP A 623 21.65 -9.17 1.65
N ASP A 624 22.45 -9.54 0.65
CA ASP A 624 23.51 -8.71 0.08
C ASP A 624 23.53 -8.87 -1.45
N ALA A 625 23.16 -7.81 -2.16
CA ALA A 625 23.15 -7.75 -3.62
C ALA A 625 24.35 -6.98 -4.20
N SER A 626 25.33 -6.59 -3.38
CA SER A 626 26.47 -5.79 -3.83
C SER A 626 27.26 -6.55 -4.91
N HIS A 627 27.56 -5.85 -6.03
CA HIS A 627 28.25 -6.41 -7.20
C HIS A 627 27.55 -7.59 -7.91
N THR A 628 26.25 -7.78 -7.70
CA THR A 628 25.46 -8.83 -8.39
C THR A 628 24.71 -8.34 -9.62
N LEU A 629 24.61 -7.02 -9.83
CA LEU A 629 23.72 -6.45 -10.85
C LEU A 629 24.40 -6.26 -12.21
N THR A 630 23.77 -6.79 -13.25
CA THR A 630 24.15 -6.62 -14.66
C THR A 630 23.09 -5.81 -15.42
N PRO A 631 23.40 -5.27 -16.62
CA PRO A 631 22.42 -4.55 -17.43
C PRO A 631 21.16 -5.37 -17.75
N ASP A 632 21.32 -6.67 -18.04
CA ASP A 632 20.21 -7.54 -18.41
C ASP A 632 19.37 -7.96 -17.20
N VAL A 633 19.98 -8.15 -16.03
CA VAL A 633 19.27 -8.31 -14.76
C VAL A 633 18.38 -7.11 -14.46
N VAL A 634 18.88 -5.87 -14.58
CA VAL A 634 18.09 -4.66 -14.29
C VAL A 634 16.87 -4.56 -15.22
N ARG A 635 17.03 -4.92 -16.50
CA ARG A 635 15.92 -5.00 -17.46
C ARG A 635 14.94 -6.12 -17.12
N ALA A 636 15.43 -7.26 -16.66
CA ALA A 636 14.60 -8.40 -16.30
C ALA A 636 13.75 -8.13 -15.04
N VAL A 637 14.29 -7.41 -14.06
CA VAL A 637 13.57 -6.99 -12.83
C VAL A 637 12.29 -6.20 -13.17
N GLN A 638 12.33 -5.35 -14.20
CA GLN A 638 11.15 -4.60 -14.66
C GLN A 638 10.00 -5.52 -15.13
N ARG A 639 10.32 -6.70 -15.66
CA ARG A 639 9.36 -7.65 -16.20
C ARG A 639 8.73 -8.55 -15.12
N LEU A 640 9.31 -8.63 -13.93
CA LEU A 640 8.81 -9.48 -12.84
C LEU A 640 7.38 -9.10 -12.41
N ARG A 641 7.02 -7.82 -12.52
CA ARG A 641 5.67 -7.32 -12.18
C ARG A 641 4.56 -8.06 -12.91
N THR A 642 4.77 -8.45 -14.17
CA THR A 642 3.77 -9.19 -14.97
C THR A 642 3.87 -10.70 -14.83
N ALA A 643 4.93 -11.19 -14.17
CA ALA A 643 5.18 -12.61 -13.92
C ALA A 643 4.63 -13.11 -12.57
N ASN A 644 3.93 -12.24 -11.81
CA ASN A 644 3.56 -12.48 -10.42
C ASN A 644 4.79 -12.86 -9.57
N ALA A 645 5.87 -12.10 -9.75
CA ALA A 645 7.13 -12.32 -9.07
C ALA A 645 7.74 -10.98 -8.61
N GLY A 646 8.70 -11.05 -7.69
CA GLY A 646 9.44 -9.89 -7.22
C GLY A 646 10.79 -10.25 -6.63
N VAL A 647 11.68 -9.26 -6.54
CA VAL A 647 12.97 -9.40 -5.84
C VAL A 647 13.11 -8.38 -4.72
N LEU A 648 13.81 -8.75 -3.65
CA LEU A 648 14.32 -7.81 -2.66
C LEU A 648 15.84 -7.79 -2.75
N LEU A 649 16.38 -6.61 -3.05
CA LEU A 649 17.81 -6.37 -3.18
C LEU A 649 18.26 -5.47 -2.02
N ALA A 650 19.02 -6.02 -1.08
CA ALA A 650 19.64 -5.23 -0.03
C ALA A 650 21.07 -4.83 -0.44
N LEU A 651 21.39 -3.54 -0.35
CA LEU A 651 22.69 -2.97 -0.67
C LEU A 651 23.24 -2.19 0.52
N ARG A 652 24.57 -2.15 0.61
CA ARG A 652 25.28 -1.30 1.60
C ARG A 652 25.27 0.15 1.16
N THR A 653 25.51 0.38 -0.14
CA THR A 653 25.49 1.67 -0.82
C THR A 653 25.11 1.46 -2.29
N LEU A 654 24.62 2.50 -2.98
CA LEU A 654 24.45 2.44 -4.43
C LEU A 654 25.79 2.44 -5.16
N ASP A 655 26.89 2.78 -4.49
CA ASP A 655 28.23 2.75 -5.10
C ASP A 655 28.71 1.33 -5.46
N ASP A 656 28.16 0.30 -4.80
CA ASP A 656 28.40 -1.11 -5.11
C ASP A 656 27.77 -1.55 -6.45
N VAL A 657 26.98 -0.68 -7.07
CA VAL A 657 26.35 -0.87 -8.38
C VAL A 657 27.14 -0.07 -9.43
N PRO A 658 27.42 -0.67 -10.61
CA PRO A 658 28.05 0.05 -11.72
C PRO A 658 27.34 1.37 -12.02
N GLU A 659 28.10 2.45 -12.24
CA GLU A 659 27.55 3.81 -12.33
C GLU A 659 26.43 3.94 -13.37
N ALA A 660 26.61 3.30 -14.53
CA ALA A 660 25.62 3.27 -15.62
C ALA A 660 24.27 2.64 -15.21
N LEU A 661 24.24 1.78 -14.19
CA LEU A 661 23.07 1.03 -13.76
C LEU A 661 22.34 1.64 -12.56
N ARG A 662 22.95 2.61 -11.84
CA ARG A 662 22.37 3.18 -10.61
C ARG A 662 21.00 3.83 -10.85
N THR A 663 20.89 4.68 -11.87
CA THR A 663 19.61 5.33 -12.23
C THR A 663 18.61 4.34 -12.84
N PRO A 664 18.99 3.48 -13.81
CA PRO A 664 18.12 2.42 -14.32
C PRO A 664 17.56 1.49 -13.23
N LEU A 665 18.38 1.11 -12.24
CA LEU A 665 17.97 0.28 -11.11
C LEU A 665 16.86 0.96 -10.29
N LEU A 666 17.06 2.22 -9.93
CA LEU A 666 16.03 2.99 -9.23
C LEU A 666 14.75 3.11 -10.05
N GLY A 667 14.82 3.18 -11.37
CA GLY A 667 13.64 3.13 -12.26
C GLY A 667 13.00 1.74 -12.38
N ALA A 668 13.77 0.67 -12.21
CA ALA A 668 13.32 -0.70 -12.39
C ALA A 668 12.47 -1.24 -11.23
N VAL A 669 12.71 -0.75 -10.02
CA VAL A 669 11.97 -1.15 -8.81
C VAL A 669 10.82 -0.19 -8.50
N GLY A 670 9.70 -0.73 -8.01
CA GLY A 670 8.56 0.07 -7.55
C GLY A 670 8.68 0.49 -6.09
N CYS A 671 9.45 -0.26 -5.29
CA CYS A 671 9.64 0.01 -3.87
C CYS A 671 11.09 0.38 -3.57
N ARG A 672 11.28 1.52 -2.91
CA ARG A 672 12.59 2.12 -2.62
C ARG A 672 12.69 2.43 -1.14
N ILE A 673 13.74 1.96 -0.50
CA ILE A 673 13.94 2.06 0.95
C ILE A 673 15.35 2.61 1.20
N ALA A 674 15.43 3.76 1.84
CA ALA A 674 16.67 4.34 2.34
C ALA A 674 16.69 4.21 3.87
N PHE A 675 17.60 3.43 4.41
CA PHE A 675 17.78 3.28 5.86
C PHE A 675 18.55 4.46 6.45
N SER A 676 18.48 4.62 7.77
CA SER A 676 19.30 5.57 8.51
C SER A 676 20.80 5.39 8.21
N GLY A 677 21.51 6.50 8.01
CA GLY A 677 22.97 6.50 7.80
C GLY A 677 23.42 6.30 6.34
N VAL A 678 22.51 6.45 5.37
CA VAL A 678 22.91 6.55 3.95
C VAL A 678 23.81 7.76 3.71
N THR A 679 24.70 7.67 2.72
CA THR A 679 25.56 8.79 2.36
C THR A 679 24.74 9.91 1.71
N THR A 680 25.27 11.14 1.69
CA THR A 680 24.66 12.26 0.97
C THR A 680 24.58 12.00 -0.55
N TRP A 681 25.53 11.24 -1.10
CA TRP A 681 25.54 10.84 -2.51
C TRP A 681 24.42 9.87 -2.84
N ASP A 682 24.24 8.83 -2.01
CA ASP A 682 23.09 7.91 -2.10
C ASP A 682 21.78 8.68 -1.92
N GLY A 683 21.71 9.54 -0.91
CA GLY A 683 20.56 10.39 -0.61
C GLY A 683 20.14 11.27 -1.79
N LYS A 684 21.09 11.83 -2.54
CA LYS A 684 20.80 12.62 -3.75
C LYS A 684 20.08 11.80 -4.81
N ARG A 685 20.52 10.57 -5.07
CA ARG A 685 19.88 9.68 -6.06
C ARG A 685 18.48 9.27 -5.65
N PHE A 686 18.24 9.06 -4.35
CA PHE A 686 16.89 8.81 -3.84
C PHE A 686 15.98 10.04 -3.92
N ALA A 687 16.49 11.23 -3.58
CA ALA A 687 15.76 12.49 -3.71
C ALA A 687 15.32 12.73 -5.18
N ASP A 688 16.25 12.56 -6.12
CA ASP A 688 15.98 12.65 -7.57
C ASP A 688 14.89 11.65 -8.00
N ALA A 689 14.96 10.40 -7.51
CA ALA A 689 14.02 9.35 -7.88
C ALA A 689 12.61 9.52 -7.27
N TRP A 690 12.48 10.15 -6.11
CA TRP A 690 11.20 10.43 -5.47
C TRP A 690 10.53 11.72 -5.97
N GLY A 691 11.29 12.58 -6.64
CA GLY A 691 10.80 13.81 -7.26
C GLY A 691 10.47 14.93 -6.27
N THR A 692 9.92 16.01 -6.81
CA THR A 692 9.53 17.22 -6.08
C THR A 692 8.03 17.21 -5.74
N GLU A 693 7.68 17.91 -4.66
CA GLU A 693 6.31 18.22 -4.29
C GLU A 693 6.11 19.74 -4.31
N LEU A 694 4.96 20.18 -4.82
CA LEU A 694 4.56 21.58 -4.76
C LEU A 694 4.18 21.93 -3.32
N VAL A 695 5.13 22.47 -2.58
CA VAL A 695 4.89 22.94 -1.21
C VAL A 695 4.52 24.41 -1.27
N GLU A 696 3.34 24.76 -0.76
CA GLU A 696 2.94 26.15 -0.55
C GLU A 696 3.81 26.76 0.56
N THR A 697 4.89 27.43 0.14
CA THR A 697 5.78 28.12 1.07
C THR A 697 5.23 29.52 1.28
N ARG A 698 4.87 29.82 2.52
CA ARG A 698 4.38 31.13 2.93
C ARG A 698 5.58 31.99 3.32
N ASP A 699 6.08 32.78 2.38
CA ASP A 699 7.06 33.82 2.71
C ASP A 699 6.33 35.03 3.29
N VAL A 700 6.65 35.36 4.54
CA VAL A 700 6.12 36.52 5.24
C VAL A 700 7.16 37.62 5.18
N THR A 701 7.09 38.47 4.15
CA THR A 701 7.86 39.71 4.13
C THR A 701 7.01 40.83 4.73
N SER A 702 7.42 41.30 5.90
CA SER A 702 6.78 42.40 6.62
C SER A 702 7.31 43.73 6.09
N ARG A 703 6.51 44.48 5.31
CA ARG A 703 6.82 45.87 4.93
C ARG A 703 5.76 46.80 5.50
N THR A 704 6.15 47.76 6.32
CA THR A 704 5.24 48.78 6.88
C THR A 704 4.95 49.85 5.84
N VAL A 705 3.71 49.92 5.34
CA VAL A 705 3.26 50.99 4.44
C VAL A 705 2.45 51.99 5.25
N TYR A 706 2.93 53.23 5.34
CA TYR A 706 2.13 54.38 5.78
C TYR A 706 1.21 54.77 4.62
N ALA A 707 -0.11 54.74 4.82
CA ALA A 707 -1.11 55.15 3.83
C ALA A 707 -1.87 56.38 4.34
N ASP A 708 -1.89 57.43 3.51
CA ASP A 708 -2.23 58.82 3.87
C ASP A 708 -3.68 59.21 3.51
N GLN A 709 -4.66 58.30 3.67
CA GLN A 709 -6.06 58.59 3.34
C GLN A 709 -7.05 58.17 4.45
N PRO A 710 -8.10 58.98 4.73
CA PRO A 710 -8.99 58.80 5.87
C PRO A 710 -9.93 57.58 5.75
N PHE A 711 -10.35 57.20 4.54
CA PHE A 711 -11.26 56.07 4.31
C PHE A 711 -10.56 54.70 4.49
N THR A 712 -9.30 54.61 4.07
CA THR A 712 -8.46 53.41 4.30
C THR A 712 -8.14 53.23 5.78
N ARG A 713 -7.99 54.31 6.55
CA ARG A 713 -7.81 54.25 8.02
C ARG A 713 -8.98 53.56 8.74
N ALA A 714 -10.23 53.81 8.35
CA ALA A 714 -11.40 53.18 8.95
C ALA A 714 -11.46 51.68 8.64
N VAL A 715 -11.18 51.30 7.39
CA VAL A 715 -11.09 49.89 6.96
C VAL A 715 -9.93 49.16 7.64
N HIS A 716 -8.79 49.84 7.82
CA HIS A 716 -7.63 49.31 8.56
C HIS A 716 -7.87 49.22 10.06
N ALA A 717 -8.62 50.13 10.66
CA ALA A 717 -8.98 50.10 12.08
C ALA A 717 -9.93 48.92 12.39
N VAL A 718 -10.94 48.70 11.55
CA VAL A 718 -11.84 47.54 11.66
C VAL A 718 -11.07 46.22 11.44
N ARG A 719 -10.15 46.17 10.47
CA ARG A 719 -9.31 44.98 10.22
C ARG A 719 -8.28 44.72 11.34
N LYS A 720 -7.71 45.76 11.96
CA LYS A 720 -6.77 45.68 13.10
C LYS A 720 -7.45 45.15 14.37
N LEU A 721 -8.71 45.50 14.58
CA LEU A 721 -9.55 44.97 15.66
C LEU A 721 -9.86 43.47 15.47
N ILE A 722 -9.85 42.99 14.23
CA ILE A 722 -10.18 41.60 13.89
C ILE A 722 -8.96 40.66 14.02
N THR A 723 -7.73 41.13 13.78
CA THR A 723 -6.54 40.26 13.72
C THR A 723 -5.59 40.36 14.91
N GLY A 724 -5.76 41.33 15.81
CA GLY A 724 -4.99 41.42 17.07
C GLY A 724 -3.48 41.63 16.91
N LYS A 725 -3.00 41.98 15.71
CA LYS A 725 -1.59 42.32 15.44
C LYS A 725 -1.49 43.70 14.82
N ALA A 726 -0.56 44.52 15.31
CA ALA A 726 -0.22 45.81 14.72
C ALA A 726 0.30 45.62 13.28
N VAL A 727 -0.03 46.58 12.42
CA VAL A 727 0.18 46.52 10.96
C VAL A 727 1.66 46.53 10.62
N THR A 728 2.25 45.35 10.45
CA THR A 728 3.11 45.08 9.30
C THR A 728 2.20 44.51 8.21
N THR A 729 2.22 45.08 7.02
CA THR A 729 1.66 44.39 5.85
C THR A 729 2.56 43.20 5.58
N ASP A 730 2.22 42.06 6.18
CA ASP A 730 2.75 40.77 5.79
C ASP A 730 2.21 40.51 4.38
N ALA A 731 3.04 40.80 3.38
CA ALA A 731 2.79 40.30 2.03
C ALA A 731 3.01 38.78 2.12
N VAL A 732 1.92 38.07 2.44
CA VAL A 732 1.87 36.61 2.39
C VAL A 732 1.85 36.23 0.93
N THR A 733 3.03 36.19 0.34
CA THR A 733 3.20 35.62 -0.99
C THR A 733 3.21 34.12 -0.77
N VAL A 734 2.07 33.48 -1.01
CA VAL A 734 2.02 32.01 -1.10
C VAL A 734 2.73 31.67 -2.39
N ARG A 735 4.01 31.33 -2.28
CA ARG A 735 4.78 30.85 -3.41
C ARG A 735 4.67 29.34 -3.41
N GLN A 736 4.07 28.78 -4.45
CA GLN A 736 4.22 27.35 -4.71
C GLN A 736 5.67 27.13 -5.13
N VAL A 737 6.42 26.45 -4.28
CA VAL A 737 7.82 26.09 -4.53
C VAL A 737 7.87 24.58 -4.68
N GLU A 738 8.39 24.11 -5.80
CA GLU A 738 8.76 22.71 -5.95
C GLU A 738 9.91 22.40 -4.98
N ARG A 739 9.64 21.59 -3.97
CA ARG A 739 10.64 21.15 -3.00
C ARG A 739 10.75 19.65 -3.07
N GLU A 740 11.98 19.14 -3.07
CA GLU A 740 12.22 17.70 -2.89
C GLU A 740 11.48 17.21 -1.65
N ARG A 741 10.74 16.11 -1.78
CA ARG A 741 9.99 15.52 -0.64
C ARG A 741 10.92 15.18 0.52
N TRP A 742 12.13 14.76 0.19
CA TRP A 742 13.23 14.52 1.10
C TRP A 742 14.51 15.02 0.45
N SER A 743 15.23 15.92 1.10
CA SER A 743 16.54 16.36 0.60
C SER A 743 17.62 15.32 0.88
N ALA A 744 18.66 15.31 0.05
CA ALA A 744 19.83 14.44 0.23
C ALA A 744 20.43 14.55 1.65
N SER A 745 20.56 15.79 2.16
CA SER A 745 21.07 16.05 3.50
C SER A 745 20.12 15.60 4.62
N ALA A 746 18.80 15.63 4.38
CA ALA A 746 17.83 15.10 5.33
C ALA A 746 17.96 13.57 5.43
N LEU A 747 18.05 12.87 4.30
CA LEU A 747 18.21 11.41 4.29
C LEU A 747 19.50 10.96 5.00
N ALA A 748 20.59 11.70 4.80
CA ALA A 748 21.86 11.38 5.44
C ALA A 748 21.90 11.69 6.93
N ASN A 749 21.36 12.85 7.35
CA ASN A 749 21.61 13.39 8.69
C ASN A 749 20.40 13.43 9.63
N THR A 750 19.16 13.36 9.12
CA THR A 750 17.96 13.53 9.96
C THR A 750 17.19 12.23 10.22
N VAL A 751 17.48 11.15 9.49
CA VAL A 751 16.83 9.84 9.69
C VAL A 751 17.40 9.16 10.93
N PRO A 752 16.61 8.95 12.00
CA PRO A 752 17.14 8.36 13.23
C PRO A 752 17.47 6.86 13.06
N PRO A 753 18.36 6.28 13.89
CA PRO A 753 18.63 4.84 13.89
C PRO A 753 17.35 4.00 14.01
N GLY A 754 17.31 2.87 13.30
CA GLY A 754 16.13 1.99 13.25
C GLY A 754 14.94 2.57 12.47
N HIS A 755 15.12 3.70 11.79
CA HIS A 755 14.15 4.26 10.87
C HIS A 755 14.62 4.11 9.42
N ALA A 756 13.65 4.14 8.51
CA ALA A 756 13.90 4.21 7.08
C ALA A 756 12.88 5.12 6.42
N VAL A 757 13.25 5.69 5.26
CA VAL A 757 12.33 6.40 4.38
C VAL A 757 11.97 5.47 3.23
N LEU A 758 10.67 5.22 3.05
CA LEU A 758 10.15 4.22 2.12
C LEU A 758 9.16 4.84 1.14
N SER A 759 9.34 4.58 -0.15
CA SER A 759 8.32 4.83 -1.18
C SER A 759 7.86 3.50 -1.74
N LEU A 760 6.54 3.31 -1.81
CA LEU A 760 5.93 2.06 -2.25
C LEU A 760 5.07 2.28 -3.49
N THR A 761 5.12 1.31 -4.39
CA THR A 761 4.21 1.19 -5.53
C THR A 761 3.61 -0.20 -5.51
N SER A 762 2.30 -0.34 -5.68
CA SER A 762 1.67 -1.65 -5.83
C SER A 762 1.66 -2.11 -7.30
N VAL A 763 1.49 -3.40 -7.54
CA VAL A 763 1.28 -3.96 -8.89
C VAL A 763 0.06 -3.37 -9.60
N LYS A 764 -0.88 -2.77 -8.87
CA LYS A 764 -2.04 -2.06 -9.43
C LYS A 764 -1.72 -0.63 -9.87
N GLY A 765 -0.53 -0.12 -9.57
CA GLY A 765 -0.10 1.24 -9.88
C GLY A 765 -0.42 2.27 -8.81
N GLU A 766 -1.01 1.86 -7.68
CA GLU A 766 -1.19 2.74 -6.52
C GLU A 766 0.17 3.09 -5.92
N ARG A 767 0.37 4.35 -5.53
CA ARG A 767 1.64 4.84 -5.00
C ARG A 767 1.45 5.47 -3.63
N ALA A 768 2.33 5.12 -2.70
CA ALA A 768 2.47 5.83 -1.44
C ALA A 768 3.60 6.86 -1.55
N ALA A 769 3.38 8.05 -0.99
CA ALA A 769 4.43 9.05 -0.81
C ALA A 769 5.63 8.47 -0.03
N PRO A 770 6.84 9.04 -0.15
CA PRO A 770 7.95 8.67 0.72
C PRO A 770 7.60 8.90 2.20
N LEU A 771 7.55 7.84 3.00
CA LEU A 771 7.19 7.86 4.41
C LEU A 771 8.41 7.58 5.29
N LEU A 772 8.59 8.38 6.33
CA LEU A 772 9.49 8.05 7.43
C LEU A 772 8.80 7.05 8.36
N VAL A 773 9.36 5.85 8.43
CA VAL A 773 8.85 4.74 9.22
C VAL A 773 9.87 4.34 10.27
N ARG A 774 9.40 4.19 11.50
CA ARG A 774 10.14 3.49 12.55
C ARG A 774 9.97 2.00 12.35
N LEU A 775 11.02 1.33 11.92
CA LEU A 775 11.02 -0.13 11.79
C LEU A 775 11.20 -0.74 13.18
N VAL A 776 10.49 -1.84 13.44
CA VAL A 776 10.50 -2.47 14.75
C VAL A 776 10.64 -3.97 14.54
N SER A 777 11.69 -4.56 15.11
CA SER A 777 11.73 -6.02 15.30
C SER A 777 10.66 -6.32 16.34
N ALA A 778 9.68 -7.17 16.03
CA ALA A 778 8.68 -7.54 17.03
C ALA A 778 9.31 -8.52 18.03
N GLY A 779 10.03 -7.95 19.01
CA GLY A 779 10.35 -8.59 20.28
C GLY A 779 9.25 -8.31 21.28
#